data_AF-A0AAW4YK95-F1
#
_entry.id   AF-A0AAW4YK95-F1
#
_cell.length_a   1.000
_cell.length_b   1.000
_cell.length_c   1.000
_cell.angle_alpha   90.00
_cell.angle_beta   90.00
_cell.angle_gamma   90.00
#
_symmetry.space_group_name_H-M   'P 1'
#
loop_
_entity.id
_entity.type
_entity.pdbx_description
1 polymer ?
#
loop_
_entity_poly.entity_id
_entity_poly.type
_entity_poly.pdbx_seq_one_letter_code
_entity_poly.pdbx_strand_id
1 'polypeptide(L)'
;MKRKYFSALLMGALTIASVSTFTSCKDYDDDISSLQKQIDDLSKIVKEIQSQINAGAILDDVQSTNDGLTIKLTKNGKQETYNITNGKDGAKGDNGAAGQDGTVWKIGENGNWWSSEKGGEWKDTGMPSRGEKGAAGAAGTPGAAGTPGTPGAAGTPGRDGKYYEPNASTGTFWVVDGETKTDTGISYVSANTLTAIWTEDALTLNNVSGVEGGKVVINLTSKLLSLVFSPKAYWEGIETIPVYSFDYNPIELEKADVTKNQIGDLGTENSGKHVSIVPDAVASYYLNPSNASVDTKDLSHFSFLINTADILNTRASSNDIKVTKVDKEDGMIKVHFGMANGNALTETNNKVDVAALRYKYTIKEDANEVKDTLVTSDFAALKHFKITSFTINKVATEGAVDKQDVACQTLATTARDAVNDVHAPVLTIPYNDEKGIHLDKWMDVHYKLNNQYSLWGGQTTINEQNFKLKYELIGYISPNYDTNESDHATIEGDLFKVKGYKDDATGRQIIGRTPLVRVTLVDGNSGDAIASVGYIKVEITDINATPETVESDGIKKDYTVGCTGNALDGVQAITWDEVESKVLAKIDMSKSEFEANYTFVDNIQYTPNAQNGFDVLTPSVGTVVSTTDAVGGHQTNVLKWTVTENEAYQLLKKDGDVITVWVKFAPKATARALKDIYVKLSWTAPKVHNTPTATIKDSDKKAAAWHKANANTAGFDQLHIQVGNATQNGATCEFDNLVVASTFNSKLVDIVKKQIENQYAALAGAASVTYKFAPTADQSHKTFYGAKSNTKYDISVSTDGTTISASVGTVSHNLATITAADGTINIEKNEYTKDILNKYGSVSELADALTFTVLADVKTCDPASDLINLTNKTFDVKVIKPLFVKSVSVAAMTLNNYQSMTNVPVKFEFVDFNNYTQAQFYANSNSKVAFKDFYKIASIKKEGDITTNYSGAWKKIDVKDIKVTYNEGTLAVGSNGVVTDFGTVSLEQINQSRANGFDVKIPVAITYNWGTLYTDIQFHVNPASAAAKKH
;
A
#
# COMPACT_ATOMS: atom_id res chain seq x y z
N MET A 1 33.61 -39.84 23.35
CA MET A 1 34.26 -38.63 22.81
C MET A 1 33.29 -37.93 21.87
N LYS A 2 33.16 -36.60 22.00
CA LYS A 2 32.12 -35.74 21.38
C LYS A 2 32.53 -35.28 19.96
N ARG A 3 31.51 -35.08 19.11
CA ARG A 3 31.49 -34.71 17.67
C ARG A 3 31.89 -33.24 17.37
N LYS A 4 32.24 -32.94 16.10
CA LYS A 4 31.53 -32.07 15.11
C LYS A 4 32.44 -31.80 13.88
N TYR A 5 32.17 -32.40 12.71
CA TYR A 5 31.42 -31.91 11.54
C TYR A 5 31.97 -30.63 10.86
N PHE A 6 32.57 -30.80 9.69
CA PHE A 6 32.62 -29.81 8.60
C PHE A 6 32.15 -30.51 7.31
N SER A 7 30.97 -30.11 6.82
CA SER A 7 30.35 -30.49 5.54
C SER A 7 31.23 -29.99 4.37
N ALA A 8 31.51 -30.69 3.27
CA ALA A 8 30.69 -31.52 2.38
C ALA A 8 29.57 -30.75 1.67
N LEU A 9 29.90 -29.93 0.66
CA LEU A 9 29.03 -29.66 -0.49
C LEU A 9 29.81 -28.98 -1.66
N LEU A 10 30.62 -29.72 -2.43
CA LEU A 10 30.96 -29.33 -3.81
C LEU A 10 31.57 -30.50 -4.60
N MET A 11 30.86 -31.61 -4.75
CA MET A 11 31.19 -32.62 -5.78
C MET A 11 30.07 -33.65 -5.87
N GLY A 12 29.30 -33.60 -6.95
CA GLY A 12 28.26 -34.59 -7.20
C GLY A 12 27.35 -34.22 -8.37
N ALA A 13 27.85 -34.35 -9.61
CA ALA A 13 27.10 -34.84 -10.77
C ALA A 13 27.93 -34.66 -12.06
N LEU A 14 28.56 -35.73 -12.55
CA LEU A 14 28.28 -36.29 -13.89
C LEU A 14 29.15 -37.54 -14.08
N THR A 15 28.53 -38.71 -14.01
CA THR A 15 29.08 -39.95 -14.56
C THR A 15 28.18 -40.37 -15.71
N ILE A 16 28.69 -40.34 -16.95
CA ILE A 16 28.19 -41.20 -18.04
C ILE A 16 29.40 -41.80 -18.75
N ALA A 17 29.30 -43.11 -18.95
CA ALA A 17 30.32 -44.02 -19.42
C ALA A 17 30.52 -43.98 -20.95
N SER A 18 31.74 -44.33 -21.36
CA SER A 18 32.07 -45.49 -22.23
C SER A 18 32.91 -45.19 -23.48
N VAL A 19 34.00 -45.97 -23.58
CA VAL A 19 34.82 -46.42 -24.74
C VAL A 19 35.51 -45.40 -25.66
N SER A 20 36.80 -45.20 -25.36
CA SER A 20 37.96 -45.51 -26.21
C SER A 20 37.90 -45.26 -27.73
N THR A 21 38.49 -44.14 -28.17
CA THR A 21 39.36 -44.10 -29.36
C THR A 21 40.53 -43.16 -29.11
N PHE A 22 41.74 -43.70 -29.25
CA PHE A 22 43.02 -43.02 -29.07
C PHE A 22 43.19 -41.84 -30.02
N THR A 23 43.47 -40.66 -29.48
CA THR A 23 44.16 -39.56 -30.17
C THR A 23 45.37 -39.14 -29.31
N SER A 24 46.55 -39.50 -29.82
CA SER A 24 47.87 -38.90 -29.61
C SER A 24 48.19 -38.26 -28.25
N CYS A 25 49.05 -38.92 -27.46
CA CYS A 25 49.65 -38.43 -26.21
C CYS A 25 50.65 -37.28 -26.43
N LYS A 26 50.23 -36.19 -27.08
CA LYS A 26 50.99 -34.93 -27.15
C LYS A 26 50.18 -33.75 -26.61
N ASP A 27 48.84 -33.79 -26.72
CA ASP A 27 48.01 -32.66 -26.28
C ASP A 27 47.73 -32.69 -24.77
N TYR A 28 47.65 -33.88 -24.14
CA TYR A 28 47.43 -33.97 -22.70
C TYR A 28 48.62 -33.53 -21.85
N ASP A 29 49.87 -33.74 -22.29
CA ASP A 29 51.04 -33.26 -21.54
C ASP A 29 51.17 -31.73 -21.61
N ASP A 30 50.81 -31.13 -22.75
CA ASP A 30 50.76 -29.68 -22.93
C ASP A 30 49.58 -29.06 -22.15
N ASP A 31 48.40 -29.71 -22.16
CA ASP A 31 47.23 -29.31 -21.37
C ASP A 31 47.50 -29.47 -19.87
N ILE A 32 48.12 -30.56 -19.43
CA ILE A 32 48.53 -30.78 -18.04
C ILE A 32 49.60 -29.76 -17.66
N SER A 33 50.59 -29.48 -18.51
CA SER A 33 51.62 -28.46 -18.24
C SER A 33 51.03 -27.05 -18.17
N SER A 34 50.04 -26.75 -19.02
CA SER A 34 49.28 -25.49 -19.00
C SER A 34 48.42 -25.38 -17.74
N LEU A 35 47.74 -26.45 -17.34
CA LEU A 35 46.97 -26.50 -16.09
C LEU A 35 47.88 -26.43 -14.86
N GLN A 36 49.04 -27.10 -14.87
CA GLN A 36 50.03 -27.01 -13.80
C GLN A 36 50.58 -25.58 -13.69
N LYS A 37 50.85 -24.94 -14.83
CA LYS A 37 51.29 -23.54 -14.90
C LYS A 37 50.19 -22.58 -14.41
N GLN A 38 48.94 -22.80 -14.79
CA GLN A 38 47.80 -22.05 -14.27
C GLN A 38 47.64 -22.27 -12.76
N ILE A 39 47.80 -23.48 -12.25
CA ILE A 39 47.77 -23.78 -10.80
C ILE A 39 48.93 -23.10 -10.08
N ASP A 40 50.13 -23.10 -10.65
CA ASP A 40 51.31 -22.46 -10.07
C ASP A 40 51.16 -20.93 -10.08
N ASP A 41 50.65 -20.35 -11.17
CA ASP A 41 50.33 -18.93 -11.28
C ASP A 41 49.21 -18.55 -10.31
N LEU A 42 48.16 -19.37 -10.18
CA LEU A 42 47.08 -19.16 -9.21
C LEU A 42 47.60 -19.29 -7.77
N SER A 43 48.47 -20.25 -7.49
CA SER A 43 49.14 -20.43 -6.20
C SER A 43 50.05 -19.25 -5.87
N LYS A 44 50.71 -18.66 -6.87
CA LYS A 44 51.51 -17.45 -6.74
C LYS A 44 50.65 -16.23 -6.44
N ILE A 45 49.54 -16.06 -7.16
CA ILE A 45 48.53 -15.01 -6.89
C ILE A 45 47.94 -15.19 -5.49
N VAL A 46 47.58 -16.41 -5.08
CA VAL A 46 47.07 -16.70 -3.73
C VAL A 46 48.13 -16.40 -2.67
N LYS A 47 49.42 -16.71 -2.91
CA LYS A 47 50.51 -16.31 -2.01
C LYS A 47 50.71 -14.80 -1.97
N GLU A 48 50.52 -14.11 -3.08
CA GLU A 48 50.64 -12.66 -3.16
C GLU A 48 49.47 -11.95 -2.48
N ILE A 49 48.24 -12.44 -2.67
CA ILE A 49 47.04 -12.05 -1.91
C ILE A 49 47.25 -12.37 -0.43
N GLN A 50 47.75 -13.56 -0.08
CA GLN A 50 48.05 -13.93 1.30
C GLN A 50 49.14 -13.02 1.88
N SER A 51 50.14 -12.61 1.09
CA SER A 51 51.17 -11.64 1.50
C SER A 51 50.58 -10.24 1.69
N GLN A 52 49.64 -9.80 0.84
CA GLN A 52 48.95 -8.52 1.00
C GLN A 52 48.00 -8.53 2.21
N ILE A 53 47.31 -9.64 2.46
CA ILE A 53 46.50 -9.88 3.66
C ILE A 53 47.40 -9.91 4.91
N ASN A 54 48.58 -10.54 4.84
CA ASN A 54 49.53 -10.60 5.94
C ASN A 54 50.19 -9.23 6.21
N ALA A 55 50.43 -8.43 5.17
CA ALA A 55 50.98 -7.08 5.27
C ALA A 55 49.97 -6.08 5.85
N GLY A 56 48.67 -6.27 5.58
CA GLY A 56 47.57 -5.53 6.21
C GLY A 56 47.27 -6.00 7.64
N ALA A 57 46.65 -5.14 8.44
CA ALA A 57 46.08 -5.51 9.74
C ALA A 57 44.55 -5.62 9.60
N ILE A 58 43.97 -6.76 9.97
CA ILE A 58 42.51 -6.98 9.98
C ILE A 58 41.99 -6.57 11.36
N LEU A 59 40.98 -5.70 11.41
CA LEU A 59 40.31 -5.34 12.67
C LEU A 59 39.38 -6.48 13.11
N ASP A 60 39.69 -7.09 14.24
CA ASP A 60 38.93 -8.22 14.78
C ASP A 60 37.82 -7.77 15.75
N ASP A 61 38.10 -6.75 16.57
CA ASP A 61 37.21 -6.32 17.66
C ASP A 61 37.56 -4.92 18.15
N VAL A 62 36.55 -4.15 18.56
CA VAL A 62 36.71 -2.86 19.24
C VAL A 62 35.81 -2.87 20.47
N GLN A 63 36.42 -2.90 21.65
CA GLN A 63 35.70 -2.90 22.93
C GLN A 63 35.93 -1.61 23.69
N SER A 64 34.83 -0.99 24.12
CA SER A 64 34.88 0.08 25.10
C SER A 64 35.17 -0.50 26.48
N THR A 65 36.08 0.12 27.21
CA THR A 65 36.49 -0.27 28.56
C THR A 65 36.41 0.93 29.50
N ASN A 66 36.40 0.69 30.81
CA ASN A 66 36.32 1.77 31.80
C ASN A 66 37.50 2.76 31.71
N ASP A 67 38.64 2.33 31.16
CA ASP A 67 39.86 3.13 31.04
C ASP A 67 40.18 3.56 29.60
N GLY A 68 39.24 3.43 28.65
CA GLY A 68 39.43 3.82 27.25
C GLY A 68 38.93 2.77 26.25
N LEU A 69 39.66 2.52 25.17
CA LEU A 69 39.29 1.63 24.07
C LEU A 69 40.31 0.50 23.90
N THR A 70 39.86 -0.74 23.73
CA THR A 70 40.71 -1.88 23.34
C THR A 70 40.41 -2.25 21.89
N ILE A 71 41.43 -2.21 21.04
CA ILE A 71 41.37 -2.60 19.63
C ILE A 71 42.14 -3.91 19.46
N LYS A 72 41.51 -4.92 18.85
CA LYS A 72 42.19 -6.17 18.45
C LYS A 72 42.38 -6.18 16.95
N LEU A 73 43.62 -6.40 16.52
CA LEU A 73 44.02 -6.46 15.12
C LEU A 73 44.72 -7.79 14.86
N THR A 74 44.41 -8.49 13.78
CA THR A 74 45.20 -9.62 13.30
C THR A 74 46.16 -9.16 12.22
N LYS A 75 47.47 -9.33 12.45
CA LYS A 75 48.55 -9.03 11.50
C LYS A 75 49.46 -10.24 11.38
N ASN A 76 49.81 -10.67 10.17
CA ASN A 76 50.59 -11.89 9.92
C ASN A 76 50.02 -13.17 10.62
N GLY A 77 48.70 -13.29 10.73
CA GLY A 77 48.04 -14.43 11.39
C GLY A 77 48.18 -14.49 12.92
N LYS A 78 48.71 -13.43 13.54
CA LYS A 78 48.75 -13.26 14.99
C LYS A 78 47.84 -12.11 15.39
N GLN A 79 47.02 -12.37 16.41
CA GLN A 79 46.18 -11.36 17.02
C GLN A 79 47.03 -10.50 17.97
N GLU A 80 47.06 -9.20 17.70
CA GLU A 80 47.67 -8.18 18.53
C GLU A 80 46.57 -7.32 19.16
N THR A 81 46.79 -6.87 20.38
CA THR A 81 45.82 -6.06 21.12
C THR A 81 46.44 -4.72 21.48
N TYR A 82 45.79 -3.65 21.07
CA TYR A 82 46.19 -2.27 21.27
C TYR A 82 45.19 -1.62 22.22
N ASN A 83 45.67 -1.25 23.40
CA ASN A 83 44.87 -0.52 24.37
C ASN A 83 45.13 0.98 24.19
N ILE A 84 44.10 1.72 23.80
CA ILE A 84 44.06 3.17 23.85
C ILE A 84 43.48 3.53 25.21
N THR A 85 44.35 3.81 26.18
CA THR A 85 43.90 4.27 27.49
C THR A 85 43.56 5.75 27.43
N ASN A 86 42.49 6.17 28.10
CA ASN A 86 42.27 7.56 28.45
C ASN A 86 43.51 8.07 29.21
N GLY A 87 43.94 9.31 28.94
CA GLY A 87 45.10 9.90 29.60
C GLY A 87 44.98 9.71 31.11
N LYS A 88 45.92 8.97 31.70
CA LYS A 88 45.97 8.78 33.14
C LYS A 88 46.34 10.14 33.74
N ASP A 89 45.46 10.72 34.57
CA ASP A 89 45.85 11.86 35.41
C ASP A 89 47.20 11.54 36.05
N GLY A 90 48.19 12.40 35.84
CA GLY A 90 49.52 12.21 36.43
C GLY A 90 49.36 11.93 37.92
N ALA A 91 50.07 10.91 38.43
CA ALA A 91 50.03 10.59 39.86
C ALA A 91 50.30 11.86 40.68
N LYS A 92 49.46 12.13 41.68
CA LYS A 92 49.54 13.28 42.59
C LYS A 92 50.86 13.22 43.38
N GLY A 93 51.90 13.85 42.83
CA GLY A 93 53.21 14.08 43.45
C GLY A 93 53.70 15.47 43.07
N ASP A 94 54.43 16.13 43.97
CA ASP A 94 54.72 17.58 44.03
C ASP A 94 55.56 18.18 42.86
N ASN A 95 55.35 17.79 41.59
CA ASN A 95 55.68 18.59 40.38
C ASN A 95 55.25 17.93 39.03
N GLY A 96 54.11 17.24 38.94
CA GLY A 96 53.58 16.73 37.65
C GLY A 96 52.46 17.61 37.09
N ALA A 97 52.71 18.37 36.02
CA ALA A 97 51.65 19.11 35.33
C ALA A 97 50.62 18.14 34.71
N ALA A 98 49.32 18.43 34.86
CA ALA A 98 48.27 17.74 34.10
C ALA A 98 48.58 17.82 32.60
N GLY A 99 48.36 16.73 31.86
CA GLY A 99 48.44 16.75 30.40
C GLY A 99 47.51 17.84 29.88
N GLN A 100 48.00 18.72 29.01
CA GLN A 100 47.16 19.79 28.48
C GLN A 100 46.23 19.23 27.40
N ASP A 101 44.94 19.53 27.50
CA ASP A 101 43.98 19.24 26.44
C ASP A 101 44.46 19.86 25.12
N GLY A 102 44.48 19.06 24.05
CA GLY A 102 44.87 19.54 22.73
C GLY A 102 43.83 20.49 22.12
N THR A 103 44.23 21.26 21.11
CA THR A 103 43.26 22.04 20.31
C THR A 103 42.42 21.10 19.46
N VAL A 104 41.09 21.20 19.57
CA VAL A 104 40.13 20.42 18.76
C VAL A 104 39.48 21.31 17.72
N TRP A 105 39.14 20.74 16.56
CA TRP A 105 38.61 21.46 15.40
C TRP A 105 37.30 20.83 14.92
N LYS A 106 36.36 21.64 14.42
CA LYS A 106 35.10 21.19 13.79
C LYS A 106 34.71 22.13 12.64
N ILE A 107 33.74 21.73 11.83
CA ILE A 107 33.08 22.63 10.87
C ILE A 107 31.78 23.14 11.54
N GLY A 108 31.64 24.46 11.64
CA GLY A 108 30.43 25.08 12.16
C GLY A 108 29.30 25.12 11.13
N GLU A 109 28.07 25.41 11.56
CA GLU A 109 26.88 25.47 10.70
C GLU A 109 27.01 26.49 9.55
N ASN A 110 27.86 27.51 9.73
CA ASN A 110 28.17 28.51 8.71
C ASN A 110 29.17 28.03 7.64
N GLY A 111 29.68 26.80 7.74
CA GLY A 111 30.64 26.25 6.78
C GLY A 111 32.09 26.71 6.99
N ASN A 112 32.40 27.31 8.14
CA ASN A 112 33.77 27.65 8.53
C ASN A 112 34.37 26.58 9.45
N TRP A 113 35.70 26.54 9.53
CA TRP A 113 36.41 25.84 10.60
C TRP A 113 36.27 26.59 11.92
N TRP A 114 36.05 25.84 13.00
CA TRP A 114 35.99 26.32 14.36
C TRP A 114 37.04 25.56 15.18
N SER A 115 37.67 26.25 16.12
CA SER A 115 38.65 25.64 17.04
C SER A 115 38.23 25.83 18.49
N SER A 116 38.60 24.88 19.35
CA SER A 116 38.55 25.00 20.80
C SER A 116 39.93 24.63 21.33
N GLU A 117 40.61 25.60 21.91
CA GLU A 117 41.92 25.39 22.53
C GLU A 117 41.71 24.86 23.95
N LYS A 118 42.35 23.73 24.27
CA LYS A 118 42.37 23.16 25.63
C LYS A 118 40.98 22.95 26.25
N GLY A 119 40.00 22.56 25.44
CA GLY A 119 38.61 22.35 25.88
C GLY A 119 37.83 23.63 26.21
N GLY A 120 38.31 24.81 25.81
CA GLY A 120 37.61 26.10 25.97
C GLY A 120 36.42 26.29 25.02
N GLU A 121 35.83 27.49 25.03
CA GLU A 121 34.73 27.83 24.11
C GLU A 121 35.16 27.70 22.63
N TRP A 122 34.25 27.18 21.80
CA TRP A 122 34.44 27.08 20.37
C TRP A 122 34.48 28.48 19.72
N LYS A 123 35.54 28.75 18.96
CA LYS A 123 35.73 30.00 18.22
C LYS A 123 35.68 29.73 16.73
N ASP A 124 34.84 30.47 16.02
CA ASP A 124 34.88 30.52 14.55
C ASP A 124 36.21 31.12 14.10
N THR A 125 36.96 30.43 13.25
CA THR A 125 38.23 30.93 12.75
C THR A 125 38.08 31.81 11.51
N GLY A 126 36.89 31.86 10.91
CA GLY A 126 36.63 32.54 9.64
C GLY A 126 37.27 31.84 8.44
N MET A 127 37.84 30.65 8.61
CA MET A 127 38.45 29.85 7.54
C MET A 127 37.36 29.00 6.87
N PRO A 128 36.97 29.27 5.60
CA PRO A 128 35.93 28.48 4.94
C PRO A 128 36.39 27.04 4.74
N SER A 129 35.53 26.07 5.07
CA SER A 129 35.81 24.64 4.86
C SER A 129 35.48 24.18 3.43
N ARG A 130 34.87 25.05 2.63
CA ARG A 130 34.53 24.86 1.22
C ARG A 130 34.55 26.20 0.50
N GLY A 131 34.86 26.19 -0.80
CA GLY A 131 34.81 27.41 -1.60
C GLY A 131 33.36 27.86 -1.82
N GLU A 132 33.09 29.16 -1.72
CA GLU A 132 31.83 29.71 -2.20
C GLU A 132 31.77 29.54 -3.72
N LYS A 133 30.62 29.07 -4.24
CA LYS A 133 30.41 28.84 -5.67
C LYS A 133 30.66 30.13 -6.45
N GLY A 134 31.59 30.11 -7.40
CA GLY A 134 31.92 31.28 -8.22
C GLY A 134 30.70 31.80 -9.00
N ALA A 135 30.55 33.12 -9.10
CA ALA A 135 29.53 33.73 -9.95
C ALA A 135 29.76 33.33 -11.43
N ALA A 136 28.67 33.15 -12.18
CA ALA A 136 28.73 32.82 -13.61
C ALA A 136 29.59 33.85 -14.35
N GLY A 137 30.50 33.37 -15.22
CA GLY A 137 31.37 34.25 -16.01
C GLY A 137 30.56 35.21 -16.89
N ALA A 138 31.02 36.45 -17.01
CA ALA A 138 30.39 37.44 -17.88
C ALA A 138 30.34 36.95 -19.34
N ALA A 139 29.21 37.14 -20.01
CA ALA A 139 29.02 36.78 -21.42
C ALA A 139 30.10 37.45 -22.29
N GLY A 140 30.70 36.68 -23.20
CA GLY A 140 31.68 37.22 -24.16
C GLY A 140 31.06 38.33 -25.01
N THR A 141 31.82 39.40 -25.25
CA THR A 141 31.37 40.48 -26.14
C THR A 141 31.17 39.94 -27.57
N PRO A 142 30.05 40.25 -28.25
CA PRO A 142 29.82 39.83 -29.63
C PRO A 142 30.92 40.36 -30.56
N GLY A 143 31.47 39.50 -31.42
CA GLY A 143 32.36 39.92 -32.50
C GLY A 143 31.61 40.79 -33.52
N ALA A 144 32.32 41.75 -34.13
CA ALA A 144 31.77 42.58 -35.21
C ALA A 144 31.37 41.73 -36.42
N ALA A 145 30.27 42.10 -37.09
CA ALA A 145 29.64 41.34 -38.16
C ALA A 145 30.59 41.00 -39.32
N GLY A 146 30.90 39.71 -39.45
CA GLY A 146 31.54 39.05 -40.58
C GLY A 146 31.13 37.58 -40.57
N THR A 147 31.15 36.92 -41.73
CA THR A 147 30.75 35.51 -41.97
C THR A 147 30.98 34.57 -40.77
N PRO A 148 30.02 33.67 -40.41
CA PRO A 148 30.08 32.90 -39.17
C PRO A 148 31.37 32.09 -39.03
N GLY A 149 32.25 32.52 -38.12
CA GLY A 149 33.28 31.66 -37.54
C GLY A 149 32.67 30.75 -36.48
N THR A 150 33.26 29.58 -36.26
CA THR A 150 32.93 28.68 -35.14
C THR A 150 32.74 29.45 -33.83
N PRO A 151 31.66 29.22 -33.05
CA PRO A 151 31.45 29.86 -31.76
C PRO A 151 32.71 29.76 -30.89
N GLY A 152 33.13 30.88 -30.29
CA GLY A 152 34.20 30.86 -29.30
C GLY A 152 33.80 29.96 -28.13
N ALA A 153 34.75 29.17 -27.61
CA ALA A 153 34.53 28.27 -26.48
C ALA A 153 33.86 29.02 -25.32
N ALA A 154 32.93 28.35 -24.63
CA ALA A 154 32.29 28.87 -23.43
C ALA A 154 33.35 29.39 -22.45
N GLY A 155 33.11 30.56 -21.85
CA GLY A 155 33.95 31.07 -20.77
C GLY A 155 34.01 30.04 -19.65
N THR A 156 35.21 29.78 -19.12
CA THR A 156 35.40 28.86 -18.00
C THR A 156 34.52 29.27 -16.82
N PRO A 157 33.83 28.32 -16.14
CA PRO A 157 33.08 28.62 -14.93
C PRO A 157 33.90 29.45 -13.94
N GLY A 158 33.25 30.37 -13.23
CA GLY A 158 33.89 31.13 -12.16
C GLY A 158 34.48 30.17 -11.13
N ARG A 159 35.76 30.37 -10.77
CA ARG A 159 36.47 29.51 -9.82
C ARG A 159 35.79 29.54 -8.44
N ASP A 160 35.75 28.40 -7.78
CA ASP A 160 35.34 28.31 -6.38
C ASP A 160 36.23 29.21 -5.50
N GLY A 161 35.65 29.84 -4.49
CA GLY A 161 36.36 30.69 -3.54
C GLY A 161 37.42 29.93 -2.74
N LYS A 162 38.38 30.66 -2.15
CA LYS A 162 39.45 30.10 -1.31
C LYS A 162 38.88 29.30 -0.14
N TYR A 163 39.40 28.10 0.09
CA TYR A 163 39.02 27.27 1.24
C TYR A 163 40.21 26.58 1.89
N TYR A 164 40.03 26.05 3.09
CA TYR A 164 41.07 25.43 3.89
C TYR A 164 40.78 23.94 4.10
N GLU A 165 41.77 23.09 3.85
CA GLU A 165 41.68 21.64 4.06
C GLU A 165 42.86 21.13 4.91
N PRO A 166 42.66 20.19 5.86
CA PRO A 166 43.76 19.62 6.64
C PRO A 166 44.64 18.71 5.77
N ASN A 167 45.95 18.91 5.78
CA ASN A 167 46.90 18.04 5.09
C ASN A 167 47.55 17.05 6.07
N ALA A 168 47.27 15.75 5.87
CA ALA A 168 47.72 14.67 6.77
C ALA A 168 49.23 14.39 6.71
N SER A 169 49.95 14.90 5.70
CA SER A 169 51.40 14.73 5.57
C SER A 169 52.17 15.82 6.30
N THR A 170 51.63 17.04 6.38
CA THR A 170 52.27 18.18 7.05
C THR A 170 51.73 18.44 8.46
N GLY A 171 50.52 17.96 8.77
CA GLY A 171 49.84 18.25 10.05
C GLY A 171 49.26 19.66 10.13
N THR A 172 49.21 20.37 9.01
CA THR A 172 48.77 21.78 8.91
C THR A 172 47.60 21.95 7.94
N PHE A 173 46.79 22.99 8.13
CA PHE A 173 45.80 23.38 7.14
C PHE A 173 46.51 23.89 5.88
N TRP A 174 46.02 23.48 4.72
CA TRP A 174 46.44 23.99 3.42
C TRP A 174 45.31 24.86 2.87
N VAL A 175 45.66 26.02 2.33
CA VAL A 175 44.71 26.86 1.59
C VAL A 175 44.70 26.40 0.15
N VAL A 176 43.50 26.16 -0.37
CA VAL A 176 43.25 25.82 -1.77
C VAL A 176 42.65 27.03 -2.45
N ASP A 177 43.34 27.52 -3.47
CA ASP A 177 42.92 28.61 -4.35
C ASP A 177 42.99 28.12 -5.80
N GLY A 178 41.86 27.62 -6.31
CA GLY A 178 41.83 26.87 -7.56
C GLY A 178 42.68 25.59 -7.48
N GLU A 179 43.63 25.43 -8.41
CA GLU A 179 44.56 24.28 -8.42
C GLU A 179 45.77 24.46 -7.50
N THR A 180 45.95 25.67 -6.94
CA THR A 180 47.11 25.96 -6.10
C THR A 180 46.79 25.58 -4.67
N LYS A 181 47.59 24.66 -4.12
CA LYS A 181 47.53 24.32 -2.69
C LYS A 181 48.77 24.86 -1.98
N THR A 182 48.58 25.64 -0.92
CA THR A 182 49.68 26.24 -0.16
C THR A 182 49.53 25.90 1.31
N ASP A 183 50.62 25.43 1.92
CA ASP A 183 50.67 25.18 3.35
C ASP A 183 50.50 26.50 4.12
N THR A 184 49.51 26.56 5.02
CA THR A 184 49.25 27.76 5.83
C THR A 184 50.15 27.82 7.07
N GLY A 185 50.81 26.72 7.44
CA GLY A 185 51.55 26.57 8.69
C GLY A 185 50.66 26.45 9.94
N ILE A 186 49.34 26.56 9.80
CA ILE A 186 48.40 26.44 10.92
C ILE A 186 48.28 24.96 11.28
N SER A 187 48.94 24.54 12.36
CA SER A 187 48.90 23.15 12.83
C SER A 187 47.54 22.81 13.41
N TYR A 188 46.94 21.71 12.93
CA TYR A 188 45.76 21.10 13.55
C TYR A 188 46.12 19.85 14.39
N VAL A 189 47.39 19.45 14.37
CA VAL A 189 47.95 18.43 15.27
C VAL A 189 48.75 19.10 16.39
N SER A 190 48.70 18.53 17.59
CA SER A 190 49.53 18.97 18.72
C SER A 190 50.65 17.95 18.94
N ALA A 191 51.91 18.42 19.03
CA ALA A 191 53.04 17.53 19.29
C ALA A 191 52.82 16.73 20.60
N ASN A 192 53.12 15.43 20.59
CA ASN A 192 52.92 14.50 21.71
C ASN A 192 51.46 14.26 22.15
N THR A 193 50.47 14.65 21.34
CA THR A 193 49.04 14.36 21.59
C THR A 193 48.49 13.44 20.52
N LEU A 194 47.84 12.34 20.92
CA LEU A 194 47.14 11.44 19.98
C LEU A 194 46.09 12.25 19.20
N THR A 195 46.24 12.35 17.89
CA THR A 195 45.31 13.11 17.03
C THR A 195 44.65 12.20 16.02
N ALA A 196 43.33 12.20 15.95
CA ALA A 196 42.56 11.44 14.96
C ALA A 196 42.09 12.36 13.82
N ILE A 197 42.32 11.95 12.58
CA ILE A 197 41.82 12.58 11.37
C ILE A 197 40.85 11.59 10.71
N TRP A 198 39.58 11.95 10.61
CA TRP A 198 38.56 11.17 9.93
C TRP A 198 38.29 11.75 8.54
N THR A 199 38.46 10.95 7.50
CA THR A 199 38.06 11.28 6.12
C THR A 199 36.99 10.28 5.65
N GLU A 200 36.45 10.48 4.43
CA GLU A 200 35.52 9.50 3.83
C GLU A 200 36.19 8.13 3.64
N ASP A 201 37.46 8.11 3.24
CA ASP A 201 38.16 6.86 2.90
C ASP A 201 38.94 6.23 4.07
N ALA A 202 39.33 7.01 5.10
CA ALA A 202 40.21 6.52 6.16
C ALA A 202 40.11 7.29 7.50
N LEU A 203 40.42 6.58 8.58
CA LEU A 203 40.73 7.14 9.89
C LEU A 203 42.24 7.08 10.13
N THR A 204 42.90 8.24 10.21
CA THR A 204 44.33 8.35 10.51
C THR A 204 44.55 8.78 11.95
N LEU A 205 45.30 8.00 12.73
CA LEU A 205 45.74 8.33 14.08
C LEU A 205 47.22 8.74 14.04
N ASN A 206 47.53 9.94 14.51
CA ASN A 206 48.89 10.48 14.62
C ASN A 206 49.35 10.53 16.08
N ASN A 207 50.65 10.42 16.32
CA ASN A 207 51.30 10.32 17.62
C ASN A 207 50.91 9.08 18.45
N VAL A 208 50.68 7.94 17.79
CA VAL A 208 50.40 6.65 18.44
C VAL A 208 51.67 6.10 19.09
N SER A 209 51.65 5.93 20.41
CA SER A 209 52.79 5.40 21.16
C SER A 209 53.09 3.94 20.79
N GLY A 210 54.38 3.61 20.60
CA GLY A 210 54.82 2.26 20.23
C GLY A 210 54.75 1.92 18.74
N VAL A 211 54.33 2.84 17.87
CA VAL A 211 54.30 2.68 16.41
C VAL A 211 55.45 3.46 15.77
N GLU A 212 56.24 2.82 14.90
CA GLU A 212 57.33 3.48 14.17
C GLU A 212 56.77 4.61 13.29
N GLY A 213 57.27 5.84 13.48
CA GLY A 213 56.71 7.04 12.83
C GLY A 213 55.41 7.58 13.43
N GLY A 214 54.85 6.93 14.47
CA GLY A 214 53.72 7.42 15.25
C GLY A 214 52.38 7.52 14.50
N LYS A 215 52.24 6.94 13.30
CA LYS A 215 51.06 7.07 12.44
C LYS A 215 50.40 5.71 12.17
N VAL A 216 49.09 5.63 12.38
CA VAL A 216 48.25 4.47 12.06
C VAL A 216 47.14 4.92 11.11
N VAL A 217 46.94 4.22 9.98
CA VAL A 217 45.85 4.51 9.02
C VAL A 217 44.92 3.31 8.96
N ILE A 218 43.63 3.54 9.25
CA ILE A 218 42.55 2.56 9.17
C ILE A 218 41.70 2.93 7.96
N ASN A 219 41.73 2.13 6.90
CA ASN A 219 40.88 2.38 5.72
C ASN A 219 39.42 2.06 6.06
N LEU A 220 38.54 3.03 5.84
CA LEU A 220 37.09 2.93 6.05
C LEU A 220 36.37 2.45 4.78
N THR A 221 36.95 2.74 3.62
CA THR A 221 36.46 2.29 2.32
C THR A 221 37.32 1.15 1.78
N SER A 222 36.69 0.25 1.02
CA SER A 222 37.39 -0.77 0.26
C SER A 222 37.64 -0.34 -1.19
N LYS A 223 38.40 -1.15 -1.93
CA LYS A 223 38.42 -1.06 -3.40
C LYS A 223 37.12 -1.63 -3.95
N LEU A 224 36.62 -1.06 -5.06
CA LEU A 224 35.47 -1.61 -5.77
C LEU A 224 35.89 -2.91 -6.49
N LEU A 225 35.20 -4.01 -6.20
CA LEU A 225 35.49 -5.31 -6.79
C LEU A 225 34.45 -5.72 -7.84
N SER A 226 33.19 -5.33 -7.64
CA SER A 226 32.10 -5.64 -8.55
C SER A 226 31.00 -4.58 -8.50
N LEU A 227 30.30 -4.43 -9.63
CA LEU A 227 29.09 -3.65 -9.77
C LEU A 227 27.95 -4.59 -10.13
N VAL A 228 26.82 -4.51 -9.43
CA VAL A 228 25.63 -5.33 -9.72
C VAL A 228 24.48 -4.42 -10.11
N PHE A 229 23.88 -4.65 -11.28
CA PHE A 229 22.74 -3.84 -11.74
C PHE A 229 21.52 -4.05 -10.82
N SER A 230 20.85 -2.94 -10.48
CA SER A 230 19.61 -2.93 -9.70
C SER A 230 18.45 -2.51 -10.60
N PRO A 231 17.67 -3.47 -11.15
CA PRO A 231 16.61 -3.17 -12.10
C PRO A 231 15.44 -2.44 -11.45
N LYS A 232 15.00 -1.35 -12.08
CA LYS A 232 13.74 -0.67 -11.73
C LYS A 232 12.55 -1.13 -12.57
N ALA A 233 12.81 -1.85 -13.67
CA ALA A 233 11.79 -2.34 -14.59
C ALA A 233 12.20 -3.69 -15.18
N TYR A 234 11.19 -4.48 -15.57
CA TYR A 234 11.34 -5.71 -16.34
C TYR A 234 10.54 -5.57 -17.64
N TRP A 235 11.16 -5.86 -18.77
CA TRP A 235 10.48 -5.95 -20.08
C TRP A 235 10.50 -7.41 -20.53
N GLU A 236 9.32 -8.02 -20.68
CA GLU A 236 9.16 -9.44 -21.04
C GLU A 236 9.96 -10.41 -20.13
N GLY A 237 10.18 -10.01 -18.87
CA GLY A 237 10.94 -10.78 -17.88
C GLY A 237 12.45 -10.51 -17.86
N ILE A 238 12.95 -9.56 -18.67
CA ILE A 238 14.38 -9.18 -18.74
C ILE A 238 14.62 -7.90 -17.93
N GLU A 239 15.66 -7.88 -17.09
CA GLU A 239 16.12 -6.68 -16.37
C GLU A 239 16.39 -5.52 -17.33
N THR A 240 15.69 -4.39 -17.13
CA THR A 240 15.64 -3.30 -18.12
C THR A 240 15.89 -1.92 -17.52
N ILE A 241 16.67 -1.12 -18.24
CA ILE A 241 16.80 0.33 -18.08
C ILE A 241 15.82 0.99 -19.07
N PRO A 242 14.76 1.66 -18.60
CA PRO A 242 13.86 2.40 -19.47
C PRO A 242 14.54 3.69 -19.97
N VAL A 243 14.52 3.90 -21.29
CA VAL A 243 15.12 5.05 -21.97
C VAL A 243 14.02 5.82 -22.69
N TYR A 244 13.71 7.03 -22.22
CA TYR A 244 12.67 7.89 -22.79
C TYR A 244 13.29 8.94 -23.70
N SER A 245 12.86 9.00 -24.95
CA SER A 245 13.25 10.05 -25.89
C SER A 245 12.11 11.01 -26.17
N PHE A 246 12.44 12.28 -26.42
CA PHE A 246 11.53 13.29 -26.94
C PHE A 246 11.67 13.32 -28.47
N ASP A 247 10.63 12.85 -29.16
CA ASP A 247 10.62 12.66 -30.61
C ASP A 247 9.66 13.64 -31.29
N TYR A 248 10.19 14.48 -32.18
CA TYR A 248 9.42 15.47 -32.91
C TYR A 248 10.13 15.92 -34.20
N ASN A 249 9.35 16.46 -35.13
CA ASN A 249 9.87 17.19 -36.28
C ASN A 249 9.96 18.67 -35.89
N PRO A 250 11.14 19.33 -36.00
CA PRO A 250 11.27 20.73 -35.66
C PRO A 250 10.29 21.61 -36.45
N ILE A 251 9.70 22.59 -35.77
CA ILE A 251 8.77 23.55 -36.34
C ILE A 251 9.53 24.77 -36.86
N GLU A 252 9.27 25.13 -38.11
CA GLU A 252 9.72 26.39 -38.71
C GLU A 252 8.61 27.45 -38.60
N LEU A 253 9.00 28.67 -38.22
CA LEU A 253 8.11 29.81 -38.00
C LEU A 253 8.64 31.05 -38.70
N GLU A 254 7.73 31.95 -39.08
CA GLU A 254 8.12 33.30 -39.48
C GLU A 254 8.64 34.10 -38.28
N LYS A 255 9.51 35.08 -38.55
CA LYS A 255 10.00 36.00 -37.52
C LYS A 255 8.83 36.81 -36.94
N ALA A 256 8.64 36.77 -35.61
CA ALA A 256 7.65 37.60 -34.94
C ALA A 256 7.94 39.09 -35.18
N ASP A 257 6.90 39.82 -35.56
CA ASP A 257 6.92 41.24 -35.89
C ASP A 257 5.62 41.87 -35.41
N VAL A 258 5.70 42.62 -34.30
CA VAL A 258 4.55 43.30 -33.71
C VAL A 258 3.94 44.36 -34.62
N THR A 259 4.63 44.81 -35.67
CA THR A 259 4.17 45.91 -36.56
C THR A 259 3.44 45.41 -37.81
N LYS A 260 3.50 44.11 -38.11
CA LYS A 260 2.92 43.51 -39.32
C LYS A 260 1.64 42.75 -39.00
N ASN A 261 0.81 42.53 -40.01
CA ASN A 261 -0.32 41.62 -39.90
C ASN A 261 0.13 40.16 -40.12
N GLN A 262 0.41 39.43 -39.03
CA GLN A 262 0.86 38.04 -39.04
C GLN A 262 -0.25 37.05 -38.66
N ILE A 263 -1.50 37.38 -38.97
CA ILE A 263 -2.65 36.47 -38.75
C ILE A 263 -2.53 35.13 -39.51
N GLY A 264 -1.66 35.06 -40.52
CA GLY A 264 -1.33 33.84 -41.26
C GLY A 264 -0.21 33.01 -40.66
N ASP A 265 0.41 33.42 -39.53
CA ASP A 265 1.51 32.69 -38.91
C ASP A 265 1.04 31.29 -38.48
N LEU A 266 1.80 30.28 -38.90
CA LEU A 266 1.55 28.88 -38.61
C LEU A 266 2.88 28.13 -38.54
N GLY A 267 2.99 27.22 -37.58
CA GLY A 267 4.13 26.32 -37.49
C GLY A 267 4.11 25.29 -38.61
N THR A 268 5.19 25.22 -39.40
CA THR A 268 5.37 24.16 -40.40
C THR A 268 6.38 23.14 -39.90
N GLU A 269 5.98 21.88 -39.76
CA GLU A 269 6.94 20.81 -39.44
C GLU A 269 7.95 20.64 -40.57
N ASN A 270 9.24 20.67 -40.23
CA ASN A 270 10.29 20.31 -41.15
C ASN A 270 10.40 18.77 -41.23
N SER A 271 9.62 18.14 -42.10
CA SER A 271 9.65 16.67 -42.29
C SER A 271 11.02 16.12 -42.74
N GLY A 272 11.94 16.99 -43.19
CA GLY A 272 13.31 16.62 -43.54
C GLY A 272 14.27 16.54 -42.35
N LYS A 273 13.83 16.93 -41.14
CA LYS A 273 14.57 16.83 -39.90
C LYS A 273 13.73 16.13 -38.83
N HIS A 274 14.33 15.19 -38.11
CA HIS A 274 13.68 14.52 -36.99
C HIS A 274 14.62 14.53 -35.79
N VAL A 275 14.12 14.97 -34.64
CA VAL A 275 14.83 14.96 -33.36
C VAL A 275 14.30 13.80 -32.53
N SER A 276 15.20 13.06 -31.90
CA SER A 276 14.89 12.00 -30.93
C SER A 276 15.92 12.10 -29.82
N ILE A 277 15.69 12.96 -28.83
CA ILE A 277 16.70 13.27 -27.79
C ILE A 277 16.37 12.54 -26.49
N VAL A 278 17.37 11.94 -25.85
CA VAL A 278 17.26 11.39 -24.48
C VAL A 278 18.07 12.30 -23.55
N PRO A 279 17.43 13.22 -22.81
CA PRO A 279 18.18 14.17 -21.99
C PRO A 279 18.68 13.52 -20.70
N ASP A 280 17.87 12.65 -20.07
CA ASP A 280 18.23 11.94 -18.84
C ASP A 280 17.60 10.54 -18.76
N ALA A 281 18.44 9.52 -18.59
CA ALA A 281 18.08 8.15 -18.27
C ALA A 281 18.90 7.67 -17.06
N VAL A 282 18.30 6.88 -16.17
CA VAL A 282 18.91 6.54 -14.87
C VAL A 282 19.07 5.03 -14.72
N ALA A 283 20.30 4.59 -14.45
CA ALA A 283 20.62 3.21 -14.09
C ALA A 283 21.21 3.14 -12.67
N SER A 284 20.81 2.16 -11.88
CA SER A 284 21.23 2.00 -10.48
C SER A 284 22.10 0.75 -10.31
N TYR A 285 23.18 0.84 -9.52
CA TYR A 285 24.14 -0.25 -9.32
C TYR A 285 24.55 -0.38 -7.86
N TYR A 286 24.54 -1.59 -7.33
CA TYR A 286 25.14 -1.91 -6.03
C TYR A 286 26.67 -1.96 -6.14
N LEU A 287 27.33 -1.37 -5.15
CA LEU A 287 28.77 -1.46 -4.95
C LEU A 287 29.09 -2.74 -4.19
N ASN A 288 30.08 -3.50 -4.64
CA ASN A 288 30.59 -4.66 -3.90
C ASN A 288 32.12 -4.56 -3.73
N PRO A 289 32.62 -4.42 -2.49
CA PRO A 289 31.87 -4.25 -1.23
C PRO A 289 31.06 -2.95 -1.20
N SER A 290 30.02 -2.86 -0.35
CA SER A 290 29.14 -1.69 -0.28
C SER A 290 29.85 -0.41 0.15
N ASN A 291 30.93 -0.52 0.94
CA ASN A 291 31.77 0.60 1.34
C ASN A 291 32.89 0.91 0.34
N ALA A 292 32.78 0.48 -0.92
CA ALA A 292 33.81 0.77 -1.92
C ALA A 292 33.94 2.28 -2.21
N SER A 293 35.18 2.75 -2.35
CA SER A 293 35.47 4.11 -2.78
C SER A 293 35.29 4.23 -4.30
N VAL A 294 34.50 5.22 -4.71
CA VAL A 294 34.14 5.52 -6.11
C VAL A 294 34.14 7.04 -6.28
N ASP A 295 34.92 7.55 -7.23
CA ASP A 295 34.96 8.97 -7.56
C ASP A 295 33.74 9.30 -8.42
N THR A 296 32.76 9.97 -7.84
CA THR A 296 31.53 10.40 -8.53
C THR A 296 31.66 11.77 -9.19
N LYS A 297 32.78 12.47 -8.98
CA LYS A 297 33.03 13.82 -9.53
C LYS A 297 33.72 13.75 -10.89
N ASP A 298 34.67 12.84 -11.06
CA ASP A 298 35.29 12.59 -12.38
C ASP A 298 34.48 11.57 -13.18
N LEU A 299 33.56 12.08 -14.00
CA LEU A 299 32.70 11.28 -14.85
C LEU A 299 33.48 10.48 -15.93
N SER A 300 34.75 10.82 -16.21
CA SER A 300 35.56 10.10 -17.19
C SER A 300 35.91 8.66 -16.74
N HIS A 301 35.76 8.38 -15.45
CA HIS A 301 35.87 7.03 -14.91
C HIS A 301 34.70 6.12 -15.32
N PHE A 302 33.56 6.69 -15.73
CA PHE A 302 32.36 5.93 -16.08
C PHE A 302 32.18 5.87 -17.60
N SER A 303 31.87 4.68 -18.11
CA SER A 303 31.48 4.49 -19.51
C SER A 303 30.49 3.34 -19.62
N PHE A 304 29.67 3.32 -20.67
CA PHE A 304 28.81 2.19 -20.97
C PHE A 304 29.42 1.33 -22.06
N LEU A 305 29.53 0.02 -21.79
CA LEU A 305 29.73 -0.98 -22.81
C LEU A 305 28.38 -1.34 -23.39
N ILE A 306 28.13 -0.94 -24.63
CA ILE A 306 26.93 -1.31 -25.36
C ILE A 306 27.24 -2.52 -26.23
N ASN A 307 26.37 -3.51 -26.16
CA ASN A 307 26.38 -4.63 -27.08
C ASN A 307 24.95 -4.81 -27.62
N THR A 308 24.80 -4.86 -28.94
CA THR A 308 23.52 -5.28 -29.54
C THR A 308 23.51 -6.80 -29.53
N ALA A 309 22.77 -7.40 -28.59
CA ALA A 309 22.57 -8.83 -28.57
C ALA A 309 21.52 -9.17 -29.64
N ASP A 310 21.98 -9.71 -30.77
CA ASP A 310 21.10 -10.37 -31.73
C ASP A 310 21.21 -11.90 -31.57
N ILE A 311 20.20 -12.62 -32.06
CA ILE A 311 20.53 -13.77 -32.92
C ILE A 311 21.09 -13.18 -34.26
N LEU A 312 22.32 -12.60 -34.21
CA LEU A 312 23.20 -11.93 -35.25
C LEU A 312 22.91 -10.50 -35.89
N ASN A 313 23.81 -9.53 -35.57
CA ASN A 313 24.25 -8.21 -36.18
C ASN A 313 23.59 -6.77 -35.97
N THR A 314 24.13 -6.02 -34.96
CA THR A 314 24.41 -4.55 -34.67
C THR A 314 23.35 -3.41 -34.71
N ARG A 315 23.49 -2.39 -33.80
CA ARG A 315 23.80 -0.95 -34.16
C ARG A 315 24.06 0.14 -33.08
N ALA A 316 23.78 0.02 -31.77
CA ALA A 316 24.07 1.11 -30.83
C ALA A 316 25.57 1.18 -30.43
N SER A 317 26.22 2.35 -30.52
CA SER A 317 27.65 2.52 -30.17
C SER A 317 27.82 3.15 -28.78
N SER A 318 28.89 2.82 -28.05
CA SER A 318 29.15 3.40 -26.72
C SER A 318 29.24 4.94 -26.72
N ASN A 319 29.51 5.56 -27.87
CA ASN A 319 29.61 7.01 -27.99
C ASN A 319 28.23 7.71 -27.97
N ASP A 320 27.15 6.97 -28.18
CA ASP A 320 25.79 7.50 -28.19
C ASP A 320 25.24 7.72 -26.77
N ILE A 321 25.85 7.08 -25.76
CA ILE A 321 25.50 7.24 -24.33
C ILE A 321 26.59 8.04 -23.64
N LYS A 322 26.22 9.18 -23.05
CA LYS A 322 27.13 10.01 -22.25
C LYS A 322 26.65 10.10 -20.81
N VAL A 323 27.51 9.71 -19.86
CA VAL A 323 27.24 9.91 -18.43
C VAL A 323 27.22 11.40 -18.13
N THR A 324 26.12 11.87 -17.55
CA THR A 324 25.87 13.29 -17.23
C THR A 324 26.06 13.57 -15.75
N LYS A 325 25.77 12.60 -14.88
CA LYS A 325 25.88 12.72 -13.42
C LYS A 325 25.95 11.34 -12.75
N VAL A 326 26.63 11.25 -11.61
CA VAL A 326 26.59 10.07 -10.74
C VAL A 326 26.28 10.49 -9.32
N ASP A 327 25.19 9.96 -8.75
CA ASP A 327 24.84 10.15 -7.35
C ASP A 327 25.25 8.91 -6.53
N LYS A 328 25.81 9.13 -5.34
CA LYS A 328 26.22 8.07 -4.40
C LYS A 328 25.20 7.97 -3.26
N GLU A 329 24.74 6.75 -3.01
CA GLU A 329 23.90 6.37 -1.87
C GLU A 329 24.59 5.25 -1.08
N ASP A 330 24.09 4.93 0.11
CA ASP A 330 24.70 3.89 0.95
C ASP A 330 24.74 2.54 0.20
N GLY A 331 25.95 2.08 -0.14
CA GLY A 331 26.16 0.86 -0.91
C GLY A 331 25.77 0.89 -2.39
N MET A 332 25.38 2.03 -2.96
CA MET A 332 24.88 2.13 -4.33
C MET A 332 25.32 3.40 -5.06
N ILE A 333 25.28 3.35 -6.39
CA ILE A 333 25.38 4.53 -7.26
C ILE A 333 24.20 4.59 -8.23
N LYS A 334 23.77 5.80 -8.55
CA LYS A 334 22.81 6.11 -9.63
C LYS A 334 23.54 6.86 -10.72
N VAL A 335 23.60 6.27 -11.90
CA VAL A 335 24.28 6.82 -13.07
C VAL A 335 23.22 7.39 -14.01
N HIS A 336 23.28 8.70 -14.18
CA HIS A 336 22.49 9.45 -15.16
C HIS A 336 23.25 9.51 -16.48
N PHE A 337 22.55 9.27 -17.58
CA PHE A 337 23.13 9.34 -18.91
C PHE A 337 22.13 9.88 -19.94
N GLY A 338 22.65 10.59 -20.94
CA GLY A 338 21.86 11.11 -22.06
C GLY A 338 22.33 10.52 -23.40
N MET A 339 21.47 10.63 -24.41
CA MET A 339 21.76 10.26 -25.79
C MET A 339 21.32 11.36 -26.76
N ALA A 340 22.19 11.72 -27.69
CA ALA A 340 21.90 12.71 -28.74
C ALA A 340 20.86 12.23 -29.77
N ASN A 341 20.72 10.91 -29.93
CA ASN A 341 19.76 10.27 -30.83
C ASN A 341 19.23 8.96 -30.23
N GLY A 342 18.02 8.97 -29.66
CA GLY A 342 17.34 7.81 -29.09
C GLY A 342 17.04 6.73 -30.13
N ASN A 343 16.78 7.11 -31.39
CA ASN A 343 16.60 6.18 -32.52
C ASN A 343 17.90 5.40 -32.89
N ALA A 344 19.02 5.64 -32.21
CA ALA A 344 20.19 4.76 -32.29
C ALA A 344 19.94 3.41 -31.60
N LEU A 345 18.96 3.32 -30.69
CA LEU A 345 18.50 2.09 -30.08
C LEU A 345 17.58 1.31 -31.04
N THR A 346 17.60 -0.01 -30.93
CA THR A 346 16.85 -0.90 -31.80
C THR A 346 15.40 -1.04 -31.35
N GLU A 347 14.45 -0.85 -32.28
CA GLU A 347 12.99 -0.88 -32.00
C GLU A 347 12.26 -2.14 -32.48
N THR A 348 12.96 -3.14 -33.02
CA THR A 348 12.32 -4.34 -33.58
C THR A 348 12.11 -5.43 -32.51
N ASN A 349 10.95 -6.10 -32.54
CA ASN A 349 10.52 -7.12 -31.56
C ASN A 349 11.47 -8.33 -31.40
N ASN A 350 12.51 -8.46 -32.24
CA ASN A 350 13.43 -9.60 -32.24
C ASN A 350 14.88 -9.21 -31.85
N LYS A 351 15.10 -7.97 -31.39
CA LYS A 351 16.42 -7.42 -31.07
C LYS A 351 16.37 -6.63 -29.76
N VAL A 352 17.45 -6.67 -28.97
CA VAL A 352 17.59 -5.88 -27.75
C VAL A 352 19.00 -5.33 -27.62
N ASP A 353 19.13 -4.02 -27.45
CA ASP A 353 20.39 -3.41 -27.07
C ASP A 353 20.60 -3.59 -25.57
N VAL A 354 21.77 -4.06 -25.16
CA VAL A 354 22.12 -4.24 -23.75
C VAL A 354 23.32 -3.37 -23.38
N ALA A 355 23.33 -2.85 -22.16
CA ALA A 355 24.39 -1.99 -21.65
C ALA A 355 24.92 -2.49 -20.30
N ALA A 356 26.24 -2.48 -20.15
CA ALA A 356 26.94 -2.71 -18.88
C ALA A 356 27.74 -1.46 -18.49
N LEU A 357 27.64 -1.04 -17.23
CA LEU A 357 28.43 0.06 -16.72
C LEU A 357 29.87 -0.39 -16.49
N ARG A 358 30.81 0.42 -16.94
CA ARG A 358 32.24 0.29 -16.66
C ARG A 358 32.70 1.42 -15.77
N TYR A 359 33.39 1.06 -14.69
CA TYR A 359 34.11 1.99 -13.84
C TYR A 359 35.61 1.70 -13.88
N LYS A 360 36.38 2.70 -14.29
CA LYS A 360 37.83 2.62 -14.42
C LYS A 360 38.47 3.36 -13.26
N TYR A 361 39.26 2.68 -12.44
CA TYR A 361 40.03 3.33 -11.39
C TYR A 361 41.51 2.95 -11.43
N THR A 362 42.33 3.88 -10.96
CA THR A 362 43.78 3.77 -10.99
C THR A 362 44.32 3.35 -9.62
N ILE A 363 45.10 2.27 -9.57
CA ILE A 363 45.86 1.91 -8.37
C ILE A 363 47.25 2.57 -8.47
N LYS A 364 47.56 3.46 -7.53
CA LYS A 364 48.92 4.00 -7.33
C LYS A 364 49.65 3.12 -6.32
N GLU A 365 50.68 2.40 -6.76
CA GLU A 365 51.72 1.83 -5.88
C GLU A 365 52.99 2.67 -6.08
N ASP A 366 53.58 3.14 -4.99
CA ASP A 366 54.92 3.75 -4.87
C ASP A 366 55.53 4.39 -6.14
N ALA A 367 55.20 5.66 -6.36
CA ALA A 367 55.87 6.61 -7.28
C ALA A 367 56.14 6.17 -8.74
N ASN A 368 55.68 5.01 -9.21
CA ASN A 368 55.76 4.54 -10.60
C ASN A 368 54.42 3.94 -11.05
N GLU A 369 54.02 4.21 -12.30
CA GLU A 369 52.64 4.04 -12.83
C GLU A 369 51.92 2.71 -12.53
N VAL A 370 50.73 2.79 -11.93
CA VAL A 370 49.37 2.71 -12.54
C VAL A 370 49.04 1.35 -13.19
N LYS A 371 48.54 0.41 -12.37
CA LYS A 371 47.69 -0.67 -12.90
C LYS A 371 46.27 -0.13 -13.05
N ASP A 372 45.83 -0.04 -14.31
CA ASP A 372 44.46 0.30 -14.66
C ASP A 372 43.54 -0.86 -14.29
N THR A 373 42.54 -0.62 -13.44
CA THR A 373 41.57 -1.64 -13.02
C THR A 373 40.19 -1.26 -13.53
N LEU A 374 39.60 -2.13 -14.35
CA LEU A 374 38.29 -1.93 -14.96
C LEU A 374 37.27 -2.87 -14.31
N VAL A 375 36.27 -2.31 -13.62
CA VAL A 375 35.13 -3.05 -13.10
C VAL A 375 33.97 -2.88 -14.07
N THR A 376 33.38 -4.00 -14.51
CA THR A 376 32.22 -4.00 -15.42
C THR A 376 31.04 -4.64 -14.70
N SER A 377 29.85 -4.05 -14.81
CA SER A 377 28.62 -4.62 -14.28
C SER A 377 28.08 -5.75 -15.17
N ASP A 378 27.01 -6.39 -14.71
CA ASP A 378 26.15 -7.18 -15.59
C ASP A 378 25.50 -6.30 -16.68
N PHE A 379 25.09 -6.94 -17.78
CA PHE A 379 24.35 -6.29 -18.86
C PHE A 379 22.87 -6.16 -18.52
N ALA A 380 22.29 -4.99 -18.81
CA ALA A 380 20.86 -4.73 -18.70
C ALA A 380 20.28 -4.33 -20.07
N ALA A 381 19.04 -4.70 -20.36
CA ALA A 381 18.36 -4.29 -21.59
C ALA A 381 18.08 -2.78 -21.58
N LEU A 382 18.32 -2.11 -22.69
CA LEU A 382 17.88 -0.74 -22.94
C LEU A 382 16.55 -0.80 -23.70
N LYS A 383 15.46 -0.39 -23.05
CA LYS A 383 14.15 -0.31 -23.71
C LYS A 383 13.82 1.14 -24.04
N HIS A 384 13.74 1.43 -25.33
CA HIS A 384 13.41 2.73 -25.87
C HIS A 384 11.90 2.98 -25.84
N PHE A 385 11.49 4.12 -25.28
CA PHE A 385 10.12 4.64 -25.23
C PHE A 385 10.07 6.04 -25.84
N LYS A 386 9.18 6.23 -26.82
CA LYS A 386 9.05 7.51 -27.53
C LYS A 386 7.98 8.40 -26.92
N ILE A 387 8.38 9.60 -26.55
CA ILE A 387 7.50 10.70 -26.16
C ILE A 387 7.27 11.55 -27.41
N THR A 388 6.01 11.67 -27.84
CA THR A 388 5.64 12.35 -29.09
C THR A 388 4.52 13.36 -28.88
N SER A 389 4.11 14.07 -29.93
CA SER A 389 2.85 14.86 -29.94
C SER A 389 2.76 15.92 -28.83
N PHE A 390 3.73 16.83 -28.79
CA PHE A 390 3.75 17.93 -27.81
C PHE A 390 2.65 18.95 -28.07
N THR A 391 1.91 19.31 -27.02
CA THR A 391 0.88 20.34 -27.06
C THR A 391 1.04 21.30 -25.89
N ILE A 392 0.82 22.59 -26.13
CA ILE A 392 0.83 23.63 -25.12
C ILE A 392 -0.61 23.89 -24.71
N ASN A 393 -0.89 23.89 -23.42
CA ASN A 393 -2.23 23.99 -22.86
C ASN A 393 -2.31 25.13 -21.86
N LYS A 394 -3.43 25.85 -21.86
CA LYS A 394 -3.77 26.82 -20.83
C LYS A 394 -4.53 26.14 -19.70
N VAL A 395 -4.07 26.26 -18.46
CA VAL A 395 -4.84 25.84 -17.28
C VAL A 395 -6.03 26.76 -17.00
N ALA A 396 -7.09 26.20 -16.41
CA ALA A 396 -8.29 26.94 -16.04
C ALA A 396 -8.05 27.96 -14.90
N THR A 397 -7.10 27.66 -13.99
CA THR A 397 -6.83 28.47 -12.79
C THR A 397 -5.36 28.88 -12.74
N GLU A 398 -5.08 30.16 -12.45
CA GLU A 398 -3.71 30.67 -12.27
C GLU A 398 -2.94 29.85 -11.23
N GLY A 399 -1.70 29.46 -11.56
CA GLY A 399 -0.83 28.73 -10.65
C GLY A 399 -1.27 27.27 -10.40
N ALA A 400 -2.22 26.76 -11.19
CA ALA A 400 -2.55 25.33 -11.23
C ALA A 400 -1.68 24.53 -12.20
N VAL A 401 -0.65 25.16 -12.75
CA VAL A 401 0.43 24.54 -13.54
C VAL A 401 1.09 23.41 -12.76
N ASP A 402 1.58 22.38 -13.46
CA ASP A 402 2.17 21.16 -12.88
C ASP A 402 1.22 20.28 -12.05
N LYS A 403 -0.08 20.60 -11.98
CA LYS A 403 -1.06 19.79 -11.23
C LYS A 403 -1.78 18.80 -12.13
N GLN A 404 -1.68 17.52 -11.77
CA GLN A 404 -2.42 16.45 -12.41
C GLN A 404 -3.94 16.68 -12.30
N ASP A 405 -4.70 16.22 -13.30
CA ASP A 405 -6.17 16.22 -13.36
C ASP A 405 -6.84 17.61 -13.30
N VAL A 406 -6.09 18.68 -13.57
CA VAL A 406 -6.64 20.03 -13.71
C VAL A 406 -7.22 20.23 -15.11
N ALA A 407 -8.39 20.86 -15.17
CA ALA A 407 -8.99 21.25 -16.45
C ALA A 407 -8.07 22.23 -17.20
N CYS A 408 -7.71 21.89 -18.43
CA CYS A 408 -6.89 22.69 -19.32
C CYS A 408 -7.47 22.68 -20.73
N GLN A 409 -7.07 23.66 -21.54
CA GLN A 409 -7.48 23.80 -22.93
C GLN A 409 -6.24 23.94 -23.81
N THR A 410 -6.15 23.12 -24.86
CA THR A 410 -5.04 23.20 -25.82
C THR A 410 -5.06 24.52 -26.57
N LEU A 411 -3.90 25.18 -26.67
CA LEU A 411 -3.77 26.41 -27.43
C LEU A 411 -4.02 26.14 -28.92
N ALA A 412 -4.49 27.17 -29.63
CA ALA A 412 -4.66 27.08 -31.08
C ALA A 412 -3.30 26.87 -31.75
N THR A 413 -3.25 26.07 -32.83
CA THR A 413 -2.00 25.76 -33.55
C THR A 413 -1.65 26.78 -34.63
N THR A 414 -2.56 27.71 -34.94
CA THR A 414 -2.33 28.83 -35.87
C THR A 414 -2.79 30.15 -35.26
N ALA A 415 -2.16 31.25 -35.68
CA ALA A 415 -2.56 32.60 -35.29
C ALA A 415 -4.03 32.90 -35.69
N ARG A 416 -4.46 32.38 -36.85
CA ARG A 416 -5.81 32.55 -37.37
C ARG A 416 -6.87 31.90 -36.48
N ASP A 417 -6.62 30.67 -36.04
CA ASP A 417 -7.58 29.91 -35.23
C ASP A 417 -7.68 30.52 -33.83
N ALA A 418 -6.55 30.96 -33.25
CA ALA A 418 -6.58 31.70 -31.98
C ALA A 418 -7.48 32.94 -32.04
N VAL A 419 -7.54 33.61 -33.20
CA VAL A 419 -8.33 34.82 -33.36
C VAL A 419 -9.79 34.54 -33.71
N ASN A 420 -10.04 33.62 -34.64
CA ASN A 420 -11.37 33.42 -35.24
C ASN A 420 -12.20 32.31 -34.57
N ASP A 421 -11.56 31.33 -33.93
CA ASP A 421 -12.29 30.26 -33.24
C ASP A 421 -12.81 30.76 -31.89
N VAL A 422 -14.12 30.66 -31.70
CA VAL A 422 -14.81 31.01 -30.45
C VAL A 422 -14.48 30.04 -29.32
N HIS A 423 -13.97 28.85 -29.63
CA HIS A 423 -13.55 27.83 -28.67
C HIS A 423 -12.06 27.90 -28.34
N ALA A 424 -11.27 28.75 -29.02
CA ALA A 424 -9.88 28.94 -28.68
C ALA A 424 -9.74 29.53 -27.25
N PRO A 425 -8.79 29.04 -26.45
CA PRO A 425 -8.58 29.56 -25.10
C PRO A 425 -8.19 31.04 -25.14
N VAL A 426 -8.67 31.82 -24.17
CA VAL A 426 -8.39 33.25 -24.01
C VAL A 426 -7.95 33.53 -22.56
N LEU A 427 -7.00 34.44 -22.38
CA LEU A 427 -6.68 35.05 -21.08
C LEU A 427 -7.36 36.41 -20.99
N THR A 428 -7.73 36.85 -19.78
CA THR A 428 -8.34 38.17 -19.58
C THR A 428 -7.50 39.02 -18.64
N ILE A 429 -7.34 40.30 -18.96
CA ILE A 429 -6.64 41.27 -18.12
C ILE A 429 -7.44 42.57 -18.01
N PRO A 430 -7.58 43.17 -16.82
CA PRO A 430 -8.20 44.50 -16.68
C PRO A 430 -7.38 45.58 -17.39
N TYR A 431 -8.05 46.56 -18.01
CA TYR A 431 -7.37 47.62 -18.77
C TYR A 431 -6.37 48.46 -17.95
N ASN A 432 -6.54 48.55 -16.62
CA ASN A 432 -5.70 49.31 -15.71
C ASN A 432 -4.83 48.42 -14.80
N ASP A 433 -4.62 47.15 -15.16
CA ASP A 433 -3.78 46.26 -14.37
C ASP A 433 -2.28 46.63 -14.52
N GLU A 434 -1.69 47.13 -13.42
CA GLU A 434 -0.27 47.52 -13.38
C GLU A 434 0.68 46.33 -13.17
N LYS A 435 0.17 45.20 -12.66
CA LYS A 435 0.98 44.03 -12.31
C LYS A 435 1.30 43.19 -13.54
N GLY A 436 0.38 43.11 -14.49
CA GLY A 436 0.46 42.23 -15.65
C GLY A 436 0.15 40.77 -15.32
N ILE A 437 0.25 39.92 -16.33
CA ILE A 437 0.09 38.46 -16.22
C ILE A 437 1.43 37.78 -16.44
N HIS A 438 1.82 36.92 -15.51
CA HIS A 438 2.92 35.97 -15.68
C HIS A 438 2.41 34.73 -16.42
N LEU A 439 2.80 34.57 -17.69
CA LEU A 439 2.29 33.52 -18.58
C LEU A 439 2.71 32.11 -18.12
N ASP A 440 3.87 31.97 -17.47
CA ASP A 440 4.34 30.69 -16.91
C ASP A 440 3.38 30.11 -15.86
N LYS A 441 2.55 30.94 -15.22
CA LYS A 441 1.53 30.49 -14.27
C LYS A 441 0.28 29.93 -14.92
N TRP A 442 0.22 29.93 -16.25
CA TRP A 442 -0.96 29.52 -17.00
C TRP A 442 -0.68 28.43 -18.04
N MET A 443 0.59 28.13 -18.35
CA MET A 443 0.95 27.25 -19.47
C MET A 443 1.56 25.94 -18.99
N ASP A 444 0.98 24.83 -19.43
CA ASP A 444 1.50 23.47 -19.27
C ASP A 444 1.78 22.83 -20.61
N VAL A 445 2.79 21.96 -20.64
CA VAL A 445 3.10 21.12 -21.80
C VAL A 445 2.58 19.72 -21.55
N HIS A 446 1.90 19.16 -22.55
CA HIS A 446 1.47 17.76 -22.57
C HIS A 446 2.15 17.04 -23.72
N TYR A 447 2.36 15.73 -23.55
CA TYR A 447 2.90 14.85 -24.58
C TYR A 447 2.09 13.56 -24.66
N LYS A 448 2.39 12.72 -25.66
CA LYS A 448 1.93 11.34 -25.75
C LYS A 448 3.05 10.35 -25.47
N LEU A 449 2.78 9.42 -24.57
CA LEU A 449 3.59 8.23 -24.33
C LEU A 449 2.68 7.01 -24.53
N ASN A 450 3.08 6.05 -25.36
CA ASN A 450 2.26 4.88 -25.71
C ASN A 450 0.83 5.24 -26.21
N ASN A 451 0.71 6.29 -27.02
CA ASN A 451 -0.56 6.85 -27.51
C ASN A 451 -1.53 7.39 -26.43
N GLN A 452 -1.08 7.54 -25.18
CA GLN A 452 -1.85 8.18 -24.12
C GLN A 452 -1.29 9.56 -23.81
N TYR A 453 -2.17 10.55 -23.63
CA TYR A 453 -1.77 11.89 -23.23
C TYR A 453 -1.36 11.91 -21.76
N SER A 454 -0.24 12.57 -21.48
CA SER A 454 0.29 12.81 -20.15
C SER A 454 0.68 14.28 -20.00
N LEU A 455 0.50 14.81 -18.79
CA LEU A 455 1.04 16.10 -18.37
C LEU A 455 2.56 15.97 -18.25
N TRP A 456 3.31 16.87 -18.86
CA TRP A 456 4.73 17.07 -18.57
C TRP A 456 4.90 18.05 -17.42
N GLY A 457 4.27 19.22 -17.55
CA GLY A 457 4.36 20.31 -16.58
C GLY A 457 4.61 21.66 -17.24
N GLY A 458 4.81 22.68 -16.41
CA GLY A 458 5.10 24.04 -16.79
C GLY A 458 6.59 24.35 -16.90
N GLN A 459 6.90 25.63 -17.00
CA GLN A 459 8.24 26.15 -17.31
C GLN A 459 9.35 25.61 -16.38
N THR A 460 9.11 25.48 -15.08
CA THR A 460 10.12 24.96 -14.13
C THR A 460 10.42 23.48 -14.38
N THR A 461 9.39 22.68 -14.58
CA THR A 461 9.50 21.21 -14.76
C THR A 461 10.16 20.86 -16.10
N ILE A 462 9.75 21.51 -17.19
CA ILE A 462 10.34 21.22 -18.51
C ILE A 462 11.81 21.67 -18.60
N ASN A 463 12.20 22.71 -17.85
CA ASN A 463 13.58 23.20 -17.78
C ASN A 463 14.55 22.15 -17.21
N GLU A 464 14.08 21.22 -16.38
CA GLU A 464 14.92 20.14 -15.84
C GLU A 464 15.49 19.24 -16.96
N GLN A 465 14.78 19.14 -18.09
CA GLN A 465 15.20 18.41 -19.28
C GLN A 465 15.77 19.35 -20.37
N ASN A 466 16.09 20.61 -20.02
CA ASN A 466 16.62 21.66 -20.89
C ASN A 466 15.67 22.07 -22.04
N PHE A 467 14.36 21.99 -21.80
CA PHE A 467 13.31 22.59 -22.65
C PHE A 467 12.78 23.87 -22.00
N LYS A 468 12.33 24.84 -22.80
CA LYS A 468 11.76 26.11 -22.28
C LYS A 468 10.58 26.59 -23.12
N LEU A 469 9.61 27.25 -22.49
CA LEU A 469 8.61 28.04 -23.17
C LEU A 469 9.20 29.42 -23.49
N LYS A 470 8.91 29.89 -24.69
CA LYS A 470 9.23 31.26 -25.13
C LYS A 470 7.95 31.94 -25.58
N TYR A 471 7.77 33.16 -25.11
CA TYR A 471 6.59 33.97 -25.41
C TYR A 471 6.98 35.14 -26.30
N GLU A 472 6.22 35.34 -27.36
CA GLU A 472 6.43 36.42 -28.31
C GLU A 472 5.09 37.08 -28.64
N LEU A 473 5.05 38.41 -28.62
CA LEU A 473 3.91 39.16 -29.12
C LEU A 473 4.00 39.22 -30.65
N ILE A 474 2.90 38.93 -31.33
CA ILE A 474 2.83 38.92 -32.80
C ILE A 474 1.77 39.90 -33.28
N GLY A 475 2.08 40.71 -34.29
CA GLY A 475 1.16 41.72 -34.79
C GLY A 475 -0.02 41.10 -35.55
N TYR A 476 -1.22 41.63 -35.38
CA TYR A 476 -2.34 41.35 -36.27
C TYR A 476 -3.32 42.50 -36.33
N ILE A 477 -3.89 42.72 -37.51
CA ILE A 477 -4.88 43.77 -37.75
C ILE A 477 -6.27 43.16 -37.55
N SER A 478 -7.01 43.67 -36.57
CA SER A 478 -8.37 43.18 -36.30
C SER A 478 -9.32 43.55 -37.45
N PRO A 479 -10.10 42.59 -37.99
CA PRO A 479 -11.05 42.85 -39.06
C PRO A 479 -12.21 43.77 -38.63
N ASN A 480 -12.43 43.91 -37.31
CA ASN A 480 -13.51 44.74 -36.77
C ASN A 480 -13.09 46.20 -36.57
N TYR A 481 -11.79 46.48 -36.46
CA TYR A 481 -11.30 47.79 -36.02
C TYR A 481 -10.23 48.41 -36.94
N ASP A 482 -9.69 47.67 -37.91
CA ASP A 482 -8.60 48.11 -38.81
C ASP A 482 -7.35 48.65 -38.05
N THR A 483 -7.15 48.20 -36.82
CA THR A 483 -6.02 48.56 -35.96
C THR A 483 -5.23 47.31 -35.56
N ASN A 484 -3.94 47.50 -35.32
CA ASN A 484 -3.07 46.44 -34.83
C ASN A 484 -3.31 46.20 -33.34
N GLU A 485 -3.80 45.02 -32.98
CA GLU A 485 -4.19 44.71 -31.60
C GLU A 485 -2.98 44.57 -30.67
N SER A 486 -1.81 44.24 -31.22
CA SER A 486 -0.56 44.10 -30.46
C SER A 486 0.05 45.44 -30.03
N ASP A 487 -0.44 46.57 -30.56
CA ASP A 487 -0.05 47.91 -30.08
C ASP A 487 -0.54 48.19 -28.64
N HIS A 488 -1.46 47.37 -28.13
CA HIS A 488 -2.09 47.51 -26.81
C HIS A 488 -1.45 46.65 -25.71
N ALA A 489 -0.30 46.02 -25.98
CA ALA A 489 0.42 45.24 -24.99
C ALA A 489 1.93 45.26 -25.19
N THR A 490 2.65 44.89 -24.15
CA THR A 490 4.09 44.61 -24.16
C THR A 490 4.36 43.26 -23.50
N ILE A 491 5.41 42.58 -23.95
CA ILE A 491 5.86 41.32 -23.34
C ILE A 491 7.36 41.38 -23.05
N GLU A 492 7.75 41.01 -21.83
CA GLU A 492 9.15 40.89 -21.40
C GLU A 492 9.31 39.56 -20.66
N GLY A 493 10.01 38.59 -21.27
CA GLY A 493 10.05 37.22 -20.75
C GLY A 493 8.66 36.59 -20.74
N ASP A 494 8.18 36.19 -19.57
CA ASP A 494 6.82 35.65 -19.34
C ASP A 494 5.80 36.74 -18.96
N LEU A 495 6.24 37.98 -18.72
CA LEU A 495 5.39 39.04 -18.19
C LEU A 495 4.68 39.79 -19.32
N PHE A 496 3.37 39.58 -19.42
CA PHE A 496 2.48 40.30 -20.32
C PHE A 496 1.88 41.53 -19.60
N LYS A 497 1.98 42.72 -20.21
CA LYS A 497 1.41 43.97 -19.68
C LYS A 497 0.55 44.69 -20.70
N VAL A 498 -0.51 45.33 -20.22
CA VAL A 498 -1.37 46.21 -21.02
C VAL A 498 -0.68 47.54 -21.26
N LYS A 499 -0.85 48.08 -22.47
CA LYS A 499 -0.31 49.36 -22.91
C LYS A 499 -1.42 50.22 -23.49
N GLY A 500 -1.40 51.52 -23.20
CA GLY A 500 -2.27 52.50 -23.87
C GLY A 500 -1.90 52.66 -25.35
N TYR A 501 -2.81 53.24 -26.13
CA TYR A 501 -2.58 53.51 -27.54
C TYR A 501 -1.44 54.55 -27.72
N LYS A 502 -0.42 54.24 -28.52
CA LYS A 502 0.74 55.13 -28.83
C LYS A 502 1.49 55.68 -27.59
N ASP A 503 1.75 54.82 -26.61
CA ASP A 503 2.50 55.16 -25.38
C ASP A 503 1.75 56.09 -24.40
N ASP A 504 0.45 56.35 -24.60
CA ASP A 504 -0.39 57.00 -23.60
C ASP A 504 -0.64 56.12 -22.37
N ALA A 505 -1.05 56.73 -21.25
CA ALA A 505 -1.50 56.01 -20.06
C ALA A 505 -2.67 55.06 -20.40
N THR A 506 -2.73 53.91 -19.72
CA THR A 506 -3.82 52.94 -19.91
C THR A 506 -5.17 53.58 -19.55
N GLY A 507 -6.19 53.33 -20.37
CA GLY A 507 -7.52 53.89 -20.19
C GLY A 507 -8.58 53.03 -20.86
N ARG A 508 -9.84 53.25 -20.51
CA ARG A 508 -10.99 52.41 -20.93
C ARG A 508 -11.16 52.27 -22.45
N GLN A 509 -10.53 53.13 -23.26
CA GLN A 509 -10.56 53.07 -24.72
C GLN A 509 -9.93 51.81 -25.33
N ILE A 510 -9.16 51.05 -24.56
CA ILE A 510 -8.53 49.78 -25.00
C ILE A 510 -9.34 48.55 -24.56
N ILE A 511 -10.52 48.72 -23.93
CA ILE A 511 -11.40 47.60 -23.58
C ILE A 511 -11.93 46.95 -24.87
N GLY A 512 -11.97 45.61 -24.88
CA GLY A 512 -12.35 44.78 -26.02
C GLY A 512 -11.20 44.54 -27.01
N ARG A 513 -10.01 45.10 -26.75
CA ARG A 513 -8.80 44.81 -27.54
C ARG A 513 -8.24 43.45 -27.15
N THR A 514 -7.68 42.73 -28.12
CA THR A 514 -7.25 41.33 -27.95
C THR A 514 -5.86 41.06 -28.53
N PRO A 515 -4.78 41.57 -27.91
CA PRO A 515 -3.40 41.22 -28.30
C PRO A 515 -3.18 39.71 -28.42
N LEU A 516 -2.32 39.30 -29.37
CA LEU A 516 -2.05 37.90 -29.68
C LEU A 516 -0.64 37.49 -29.26
N VAL A 517 -0.54 36.42 -28.48
CA VAL A 517 0.72 35.85 -27.98
C VAL A 517 0.99 34.51 -28.66
N ARG A 518 2.21 34.36 -29.19
CA ARG A 518 2.79 33.10 -29.66
C ARG A 518 3.60 32.47 -28.56
N VAL A 519 3.35 31.20 -28.28
CA VAL A 519 4.02 30.38 -27.28
C VAL A 519 4.74 29.24 -27.98
N THR A 520 6.06 29.13 -27.84
CA THR A 520 6.85 28.06 -28.46
C THR A 520 7.56 27.23 -27.41
N LEU A 521 7.48 25.91 -27.53
CA LEU A 521 8.30 24.96 -26.78
C LEU A 521 9.64 24.78 -27.50
N VAL A 522 10.72 25.23 -26.88
CA VAL A 522 12.08 25.25 -27.43
C VAL A 522 12.94 24.19 -26.74
N ASP A 523 13.58 23.33 -27.54
CA ASP A 523 14.53 22.32 -27.09
C ASP A 523 15.95 22.86 -27.08
N GLY A 524 16.49 23.11 -25.89
CA GLY A 524 17.86 23.56 -25.69
C GLY A 524 18.91 22.47 -25.98
N ASN A 525 18.52 21.20 -26.11
CA ASN A 525 19.43 20.10 -26.42
C ASN A 525 19.73 19.97 -27.92
N SER A 526 18.83 20.47 -28.77
CA SER A 526 18.88 20.31 -30.23
C SER A 526 19.08 21.64 -30.97
N GLY A 527 19.88 22.54 -30.38
CA GLY A 527 20.20 23.84 -30.99
C GLY A 527 19.02 24.82 -31.02
N ASP A 528 18.22 24.86 -29.95
CA ASP A 528 17.00 25.66 -29.82
C ASP A 528 15.94 25.34 -30.90
N ALA A 529 15.85 24.07 -31.31
CA ALA A 529 14.79 23.60 -32.20
C ALA A 529 13.40 23.74 -31.53
N ILE A 530 12.37 24.04 -32.30
CA ILE A 530 11.02 24.25 -31.79
C ILE A 530 10.24 22.93 -31.88
N ALA A 531 9.80 22.39 -30.74
CA ALA A 531 9.07 21.13 -30.67
C ALA A 531 7.55 21.29 -30.77
N SER A 532 7.02 22.43 -30.36
CA SER A 532 5.58 22.77 -30.45
C SER A 532 5.37 24.27 -30.48
N VAL A 533 4.27 24.72 -31.07
CA VAL A 533 3.83 26.11 -31.07
C VAL A 533 2.34 26.18 -30.75
N GLY A 534 1.95 27.19 -29.99
CA GLY A 534 0.57 27.50 -29.65
C GLY A 534 0.33 29.02 -29.66
N TYR A 535 -0.92 29.40 -29.87
CA TYR A 535 -1.34 30.79 -30.00
C TYR A 535 -2.51 31.07 -29.04
N ILE A 536 -2.45 32.21 -28.34
CA ILE A 536 -3.48 32.61 -27.37
C ILE A 536 -3.75 34.11 -27.43
N LYS A 537 -5.04 34.48 -27.37
CA LYS A 537 -5.46 35.87 -27.20
C LYS A 537 -5.46 36.26 -25.73
N VAL A 538 -5.10 37.52 -25.47
CA VAL A 538 -5.34 38.16 -24.18
C VAL A 538 -6.38 39.26 -24.37
N GLU A 539 -7.59 39.08 -23.86
CA GLU A 539 -8.67 40.06 -23.92
C GLU A 539 -8.52 41.11 -22.81
N ILE A 540 -8.47 42.38 -23.23
CA ILE A 540 -8.46 43.51 -22.32
C ILE A 540 -9.90 43.85 -21.96
N THR A 541 -10.26 43.66 -20.70
CA THR A 541 -11.64 43.81 -20.22
C THR A 541 -11.82 45.08 -19.39
N ASP A 542 -13.07 45.52 -19.26
CA ASP A 542 -13.41 46.50 -18.23
C ASP A 542 -13.15 45.89 -16.84
N ILE A 543 -13.10 46.73 -15.82
CA ILE A 543 -13.20 46.25 -14.45
C ILE A 543 -14.62 45.67 -14.31
N ASN A 544 -14.78 44.37 -14.52
CA ASN A 544 -16.03 43.68 -14.21
C ASN A 544 -16.33 43.97 -12.74
N ALA A 545 -17.38 44.74 -12.49
CA ALA A 545 -17.77 45.09 -11.15
C ALA A 545 -18.09 43.79 -10.41
N THR A 546 -17.40 43.56 -9.29
CA THR A 546 -17.59 42.41 -8.41
C THR A 546 -19.10 42.24 -8.12
N PRO A 547 -19.70 41.06 -8.35
CA PRO A 547 -21.12 40.82 -8.09
C PRO A 547 -21.47 41.15 -6.63
N GLU A 548 -22.68 41.64 -6.39
CA GLU A 548 -23.14 41.86 -5.02
C GLU A 548 -23.63 40.54 -4.42
N THR A 549 -23.27 40.32 -3.17
CA THR A 549 -23.68 39.12 -2.42
C THR A 549 -24.56 39.52 -1.25
N VAL A 550 -25.61 38.73 -1.03
CA VAL A 550 -26.57 38.90 0.05
C VAL A 550 -26.77 37.56 0.76
N GLU A 551 -26.83 37.58 2.09
CA GLU A 551 -26.99 36.38 2.91
C GLU A 551 -28.38 36.38 3.55
N SER A 552 -29.17 35.33 3.33
CA SER A 552 -30.44 35.11 4.05
C SER A 552 -30.19 34.70 5.51
N ASP A 553 -31.21 34.83 6.36
CA ASP A 553 -31.18 34.37 7.77
C ASP A 553 -31.16 32.84 7.89
N GLY A 554 -31.50 32.15 6.79
CA GLY A 554 -31.51 30.70 6.70
C GLY A 554 -32.73 30.05 7.34
N ILE A 555 -33.05 28.84 6.86
CA ILE A 555 -34.06 27.96 7.41
C ILE A 555 -33.46 27.24 8.63
N LYS A 556 -34.15 27.28 9.76
CA LYS A 556 -33.82 26.47 10.96
C LYS A 556 -34.91 25.42 11.16
N LYS A 557 -34.63 24.17 10.78
CA LYS A 557 -35.58 23.05 10.89
C LYS A 557 -34.82 21.76 11.17
N ASP A 558 -35.20 21.04 12.21
CA ASP A 558 -34.64 19.73 12.52
C ASP A 558 -34.85 18.75 11.36
N TYR A 559 -33.92 17.82 11.18
CA TYR A 559 -33.99 16.79 10.16
C TYR A 559 -34.15 15.41 10.80
N THR A 560 -35.13 14.64 10.32
CA THR A 560 -35.30 13.23 10.67
C THR A 560 -35.40 12.45 9.37
N VAL A 561 -34.53 11.45 9.21
CA VAL A 561 -34.47 10.66 7.97
C VAL A 561 -35.79 9.92 7.70
N GLY A 562 -36.31 10.10 6.49
CA GLY A 562 -37.49 9.42 5.97
C GLY A 562 -37.17 8.39 4.89
N CYS A 563 -38.22 7.99 4.16
CA CYS A 563 -38.11 7.13 2.98
C CYS A 563 -38.09 7.98 1.69
N THR A 564 -39.27 8.24 1.13
CA THR A 564 -39.48 9.01 -0.08
C THR A 564 -40.27 10.27 0.21
N GLY A 565 -40.00 11.34 -0.53
CA GLY A 565 -40.62 12.65 -0.35
C GLY A 565 -39.58 13.77 -0.23
N ASN A 566 -40.02 14.85 0.40
CA ASN A 566 -39.28 16.09 0.54
C ASN A 566 -38.99 16.37 2.03
N ALA A 567 -37.71 16.48 2.39
CA ALA A 567 -37.29 16.85 3.74
C ALA A 567 -37.57 18.36 4.01
N LEU A 568 -37.35 19.19 2.99
CA LEU A 568 -37.92 20.53 2.88
C LEU A 568 -38.93 20.54 1.74
N ASP A 569 -40.15 20.97 2.00
CA ASP A 569 -41.21 21.01 1.00
C ASP A 569 -41.75 22.43 0.86
N GLY A 570 -41.28 23.16 -0.16
CA GLY A 570 -41.71 24.53 -0.45
C GLY A 570 -41.53 25.49 0.73
N VAL A 571 -40.50 25.29 1.56
CA VAL A 571 -40.28 26.12 2.76
C VAL A 571 -39.74 27.47 2.34
N GLN A 572 -40.27 28.55 2.93
CA GLN A 572 -39.82 29.90 2.64
C GLN A 572 -38.35 30.07 3.04
N ALA A 573 -37.49 30.34 2.06
CA ALA A 573 -36.04 30.43 2.22
C ALA A 573 -35.53 31.87 2.37
N ILE A 574 -36.27 32.84 1.84
CA ILE A 574 -36.07 34.28 2.10
C ILE A 574 -37.44 34.95 2.29
N THR A 575 -37.56 35.82 3.27
CA THR A 575 -38.78 36.60 3.52
C THR A 575 -38.82 37.90 2.72
N TRP A 576 -40.00 38.48 2.55
CA TRP A 576 -40.12 39.80 1.92
C TRP A 576 -39.37 40.89 2.70
N ASP A 577 -39.41 40.83 4.04
CA ASP A 577 -38.65 41.72 4.92
C ASP A 577 -37.14 41.64 4.66
N GLU A 578 -36.61 40.44 4.42
CA GLU A 578 -35.19 40.25 4.04
C GLU A 578 -34.89 40.72 2.61
N VAL A 579 -35.83 40.58 1.67
CA VAL A 579 -35.67 41.16 0.33
C VAL A 579 -35.57 42.69 0.43
N GLU A 580 -36.42 43.35 1.22
CA GLU A 580 -36.36 44.80 1.41
C GLU A 580 -35.10 45.24 2.20
N SER A 581 -34.86 44.62 3.36
CA SER A 581 -33.80 45.04 4.28
C SER A 581 -32.40 44.61 3.87
N LYS A 582 -32.24 43.53 3.08
CA LYS A 582 -30.93 43.00 2.69
C LYS A 582 -30.65 43.06 1.19
N VAL A 583 -31.64 42.79 0.33
CA VAL A 583 -31.41 42.82 -1.13
C VAL A 583 -31.53 44.26 -1.65
N LEU A 584 -32.68 44.91 -1.45
CA LEU A 584 -32.94 46.27 -1.95
C LEU A 584 -32.04 47.32 -1.28
N ALA A 585 -31.85 47.22 0.05
CA ALA A 585 -30.96 48.13 0.78
C ALA A 585 -29.49 48.01 0.34
N LYS A 586 -29.03 46.82 -0.05
CA LYS A 586 -27.64 46.59 -0.48
C LYS A 586 -27.32 47.25 -1.81
N ILE A 587 -28.30 47.28 -2.72
CA ILE A 587 -28.17 47.86 -4.05
C ILE A 587 -28.71 49.30 -4.16
N ASP A 588 -29.22 49.86 -3.05
CA ASP A 588 -29.82 51.20 -2.96
C ASP A 588 -30.89 51.45 -4.03
N MET A 589 -31.86 50.52 -4.16
CA MET A 589 -32.96 50.63 -5.13
C MET A 589 -34.32 50.50 -4.45
N SER A 590 -35.31 51.22 -4.97
CA SER A 590 -36.70 51.00 -4.63
C SER A 590 -37.22 49.67 -5.22
N LYS A 591 -38.31 49.15 -4.66
CA LYS A 591 -39.01 47.96 -5.18
C LYS A 591 -39.33 48.09 -6.67
N SER A 592 -39.89 49.22 -7.09
CA SER A 592 -40.29 49.44 -8.48
C SER A 592 -39.09 49.44 -9.43
N GLU A 593 -37.94 49.95 -8.99
CA GLU A 593 -36.70 49.94 -9.77
C GLU A 593 -36.13 48.53 -9.85
N PHE A 594 -36.13 47.77 -8.75
CA PHE A 594 -35.66 46.40 -8.74
C PHE A 594 -36.50 45.51 -9.67
N GLU A 595 -37.83 45.59 -9.58
CA GLU A 595 -38.73 44.80 -10.44
C GLU A 595 -38.66 45.21 -11.91
N ALA A 596 -38.37 46.48 -12.21
CA ALA A 596 -38.17 46.94 -13.59
C ALA A 596 -36.84 46.44 -14.19
N ASN A 597 -35.81 46.24 -13.34
CA ASN A 597 -34.44 46.03 -13.79
C ASN A 597 -33.88 44.61 -13.56
N TYR A 598 -34.48 43.78 -12.68
CA TYR A 598 -33.97 42.45 -12.34
C TYR A 598 -35.00 41.34 -12.58
N THR A 599 -34.51 40.16 -12.94
CA THR A 599 -35.28 38.91 -13.06
C THR A 599 -34.58 37.80 -12.27
N PHE A 600 -35.35 37.03 -11.51
CA PHE A 600 -34.84 35.82 -10.85
C PHE A 600 -34.52 34.74 -11.87
N VAL A 601 -33.38 34.08 -11.73
CA VAL A 601 -32.97 32.96 -12.58
C VAL A 601 -33.50 31.66 -11.98
N ASP A 602 -34.66 31.21 -12.47
CA ASP A 602 -35.31 29.99 -11.99
C ASP A 602 -34.47 28.72 -12.28
N ASN A 603 -34.56 27.75 -11.37
CA ASN A 603 -33.99 26.39 -11.50
C ASN A 603 -32.46 26.32 -11.71
N ILE A 604 -31.72 27.39 -11.46
CA ILE A 604 -30.25 27.38 -11.48
C ILE A 604 -29.73 27.79 -10.10
N GLN A 605 -28.89 26.92 -9.53
CA GLN A 605 -28.16 27.19 -8.30
C GLN A 605 -26.68 27.40 -8.61
N TYR A 606 -25.97 28.06 -7.71
CA TYR A 606 -24.59 28.46 -7.88
C TYR A 606 -23.75 28.16 -6.64
N THR A 607 -22.43 28.12 -6.84
CA THR A 607 -21.42 28.07 -5.77
C THR A 607 -20.34 29.11 -6.02
N PRO A 608 -19.77 29.76 -4.97
CA PRO A 608 -18.66 30.69 -5.16
C PRO A 608 -17.44 29.99 -5.76
N ASN A 609 -16.71 30.68 -6.64
CA ASN A 609 -15.46 30.21 -7.23
C ASN A 609 -14.24 31.00 -6.73
N ALA A 610 -13.03 30.54 -7.04
CA ALA A 610 -11.78 31.11 -6.53
C ALA A 610 -11.48 32.52 -7.07
N GLN A 611 -12.20 32.95 -8.11
CA GLN A 611 -12.02 34.24 -8.80
C GLN A 611 -13.02 35.30 -8.31
N ASN A 612 -13.62 35.13 -7.13
CA ASN A 612 -14.70 35.98 -6.60
C ASN A 612 -15.95 36.02 -7.49
N GLY A 613 -16.17 34.97 -8.30
CA GLY A 613 -17.35 34.75 -9.12
C GLY A 613 -18.19 33.56 -8.63
N PHE A 614 -19.11 33.10 -9.47
CA PHE A 614 -20.04 32.01 -9.15
C PHE A 614 -20.17 31.04 -10.33
N ASP A 615 -19.98 29.75 -10.06
CA ASP A 615 -20.19 28.66 -11.02
C ASP A 615 -21.55 28.01 -10.79
N VAL A 616 -22.14 27.42 -11.84
CA VAL A 616 -23.40 26.67 -11.72
C VAL A 616 -23.18 25.41 -10.88
N LEU A 617 -24.02 25.20 -9.87
CA LEU A 617 -24.00 24.04 -9.00
C LEU A 617 -24.67 22.84 -9.70
N THR A 618 -23.88 21.86 -10.11
CA THR A 618 -24.35 20.60 -10.73
C THR A 618 -23.82 19.37 -9.98
N PRO A 619 -24.68 18.46 -9.48
CA PRO A 619 -26.14 18.57 -9.45
C PRO A 619 -26.63 19.67 -8.49
N SER A 620 -27.78 20.28 -8.79
CA SER A 620 -28.43 21.21 -7.88
C SER A 620 -28.89 20.49 -6.61
N VAL A 621 -29.00 21.22 -5.50
CA VAL A 621 -29.56 20.71 -4.24
C VAL A 621 -31.02 21.14 -4.14
N GLY A 622 -31.92 20.24 -4.54
CA GLY A 622 -33.35 20.51 -4.57
C GLY A 622 -33.73 21.59 -5.60
N THR A 623 -34.85 22.26 -5.37
CA THR A 623 -35.41 23.26 -6.28
C THR A 623 -35.79 24.53 -5.52
N VAL A 624 -35.32 25.68 -6.03
CA VAL A 624 -35.68 27.00 -5.51
C VAL A 624 -36.53 27.70 -6.55
N VAL A 625 -37.70 28.19 -6.12
CA VAL A 625 -38.66 28.89 -6.98
C VAL A 625 -39.06 30.23 -6.37
N SER A 626 -39.24 31.24 -7.21
CA SER A 626 -39.82 32.51 -6.82
C SER A 626 -41.35 32.42 -6.73
N THR A 627 -41.95 33.03 -5.71
CA THR A 627 -43.39 33.01 -5.46
C THR A 627 -43.92 34.39 -5.07
N THR A 628 -45.24 34.56 -5.19
CA THR A 628 -45.97 35.79 -4.80
C THR A 628 -47.03 35.51 -3.70
N ASP A 629 -46.95 34.33 -3.09
CA ASP A 629 -48.07 33.72 -2.35
C ASP A 629 -48.30 34.29 -0.93
N ALA A 630 -47.41 35.15 -0.44
CA ALA A 630 -47.49 35.63 0.93
C ALA A 630 -48.18 37.01 1.00
N VAL A 631 -49.38 36.99 1.59
CA VAL A 631 -50.19 38.13 2.09
C VAL A 631 -50.43 39.27 1.08
N GLY A 632 -51.52 39.16 0.31
CA GLY A 632 -52.21 40.32 -0.28
C GLY A 632 -51.63 40.93 -1.56
N GLY A 633 -50.79 40.22 -2.31
CA GLY A 633 -50.29 40.70 -3.62
C GLY A 633 -49.21 41.78 -3.54
N HIS A 634 -48.71 42.09 -2.34
CA HIS A 634 -47.66 43.09 -2.12
C HIS A 634 -46.26 42.48 -1.94
N GLN A 635 -46.12 41.16 -1.81
CA GLN A 635 -44.82 40.47 -1.67
C GLN A 635 -44.41 39.83 -3.01
N THR A 636 -43.26 40.22 -3.53
CA THR A 636 -42.68 39.73 -4.80
C THR A 636 -41.27 39.19 -4.54
N ASN A 637 -40.72 38.34 -5.41
CA ASN A 637 -39.35 37.81 -5.26
C ASN A 637 -39.08 37.03 -3.95
N VAL A 638 -40.13 36.48 -3.32
CA VAL A 638 -40.03 35.57 -2.17
C VAL A 638 -39.65 34.17 -2.66
N LEU A 639 -38.57 33.59 -2.14
CA LEU A 639 -38.07 32.30 -2.60
C LEU A 639 -38.52 31.16 -1.67
N LYS A 640 -39.00 30.06 -2.25
CA LYS A 640 -39.29 28.81 -1.55
C LYS A 640 -38.31 27.73 -2.00
N TRP A 641 -37.85 26.91 -1.06
CA TRP A 641 -36.88 25.84 -1.31
C TRP A 641 -37.46 24.48 -0.94
N THR A 642 -37.33 23.54 -1.88
CA THR A 642 -37.72 22.14 -1.73
C THR A 642 -36.46 21.28 -1.85
N VAL A 643 -36.22 20.36 -0.92
CA VAL A 643 -35.07 19.44 -0.91
C VAL A 643 -35.59 18.02 -0.66
N THR A 644 -35.18 17.07 -1.51
CA THR A 644 -35.63 15.68 -1.40
C THR A 644 -35.00 14.95 -0.20
N GLU A 645 -35.64 13.88 0.28
CA GLU A 645 -35.08 13.02 1.36
C GLU A 645 -33.68 12.48 1.01
N ASN A 646 -33.47 12.07 -0.24
CA ASN A 646 -32.18 11.54 -0.66
C ASN A 646 -31.07 12.61 -0.60
N GLU A 647 -31.32 13.82 -1.10
CA GLU A 647 -30.36 14.93 -1.04
C GLU A 647 -30.08 15.34 0.41
N ALA A 648 -31.13 15.49 1.22
CA ALA A 648 -31.01 15.87 2.63
C ALA A 648 -30.21 14.82 3.42
N TYR A 649 -30.49 13.53 3.25
CA TYR A 649 -29.75 12.46 3.92
C TYR A 649 -28.27 12.43 3.54
N GLN A 650 -27.93 12.70 2.27
CA GLN A 650 -26.53 12.71 1.85
C GLN A 650 -25.76 13.92 2.39
N LEU A 651 -26.42 15.07 2.54
CA LEU A 651 -25.81 16.34 2.92
C LEU A 651 -25.84 16.63 4.44
N LEU A 652 -26.82 16.10 5.18
CA LEU A 652 -26.99 16.27 6.63
C LEU A 652 -26.62 14.98 7.39
N LYS A 653 -25.41 14.47 7.19
CA LYS A 653 -24.97 13.23 7.87
C LYS A 653 -24.58 13.46 9.32
N LYS A 654 -24.24 14.69 9.71
CA LYS A 654 -23.78 15.03 11.06
C LYS A 654 -24.67 16.10 11.69
N ASP A 655 -24.76 16.05 13.02
CA ASP A 655 -25.46 17.08 13.79
C ASP A 655 -24.84 18.46 13.59
N GLY A 656 -25.68 19.46 13.34
CA GLY A 656 -25.25 20.85 13.16
C GLY A 656 -24.75 21.19 11.75
N ASP A 657 -24.85 20.26 10.79
CA ASP A 657 -24.55 20.53 9.39
C ASP A 657 -25.52 21.57 8.79
N VAL A 658 -25.00 22.36 7.85
CA VAL A 658 -25.73 23.40 7.13
C VAL A 658 -25.65 23.13 5.64
N ILE A 659 -26.80 23.04 4.98
CA ILE A 659 -26.86 23.01 3.51
C ILE A 659 -26.89 24.46 3.03
N THR A 660 -26.01 24.81 2.09
CA THR A 660 -25.98 26.15 1.50
C THR A 660 -26.04 26.09 -0.02
N VAL A 661 -26.88 26.93 -0.62
CA VAL A 661 -26.96 27.13 -2.07
C VAL A 661 -26.99 28.62 -2.39
N TRP A 662 -26.48 29.02 -3.55
CA TRP A 662 -26.62 30.39 -4.04
C TRP A 662 -27.60 30.45 -5.21
N VAL A 663 -28.38 31.52 -5.28
CA VAL A 663 -29.34 31.79 -6.35
C VAL A 663 -29.16 33.22 -6.86
N LYS A 664 -29.61 33.50 -8.08
CA LYS A 664 -29.24 34.73 -8.80
C LYS A 664 -30.43 35.58 -9.22
N PHE A 665 -30.33 36.89 -9.00
CA PHE A 665 -31.10 37.91 -9.72
C PHE A 665 -30.22 38.56 -10.78
N ALA A 666 -30.61 38.42 -12.05
CA ALA A 666 -29.87 38.94 -13.20
C ALA A 666 -30.49 40.26 -13.72
N PRO A 667 -29.68 41.26 -14.13
CA PRO A 667 -30.18 42.45 -14.79
C PRO A 667 -30.92 42.14 -16.11
N LYS A 668 -32.04 42.84 -16.36
CA LYS A 668 -32.85 42.74 -17.58
C LYS A 668 -32.22 43.45 -18.79
N ALA A 669 -31.31 44.40 -18.55
CA ALA A 669 -30.59 45.15 -19.57
C ALA A 669 -29.12 45.30 -19.19
N THR A 670 -28.22 45.27 -20.17
CA THR A 670 -26.75 45.41 -20.03
C THR A 670 -26.32 46.88 -19.84
N ALA A 671 -27.09 47.66 -19.07
CA ALA A 671 -26.77 49.07 -18.81
C ALA A 671 -25.72 49.23 -17.68
N ARG A 672 -24.84 50.24 -17.86
CA ARG A 672 -23.55 50.59 -17.22
C ARG A 672 -23.41 50.57 -15.67
N ALA A 673 -24.42 50.17 -14.89
CA ALA A 673 -24.36 50.22 -13.42
C ALA A 673 -25.00 49.04 -12.67
N LEU A 674 -25.73 48.14 -13.35
CA LEU A 674 -26.43 47.02 -12.71
C LEU A 674 -25.53 45.79 -12.65
N LYS A 675 -25.37 45.22 -11.46
CA LYS A 675 -24.53 44.04 -11.19
C LYS A 675 -25.41 42.80 -10.96
N ASP A 676 -24.89 41.60 -11.23
CA ASP A 676 -25.53 40.37 -10.77
C ASP A 676 -25.61 40.35 -9.24
N ILE A 677 -26.73 39.90 -8.70
CA ILE A 677 -26.96 39.78 -7.26
C ILE A 677 -27.12 38.30 -6.92
N TYR A 678 -26.21 37.79 -6.10
CA TYR A 678 -26.24 36.43 -5.61
C TYR A 678 -26.75 36.40 -4.17
N VAL A 679 -27.81 35.63 -3.94
CA VAL A 679 -28.41 35.44 -2.62
C VAL A 679 -28.06 34.05 -2.12
N LYS A 680 -27.42 33.96 -0.95
CA LYS A 680 -27.16 32.69 -0.30
C LYS A 680 -28.34 32.26 0.53
N LEU A 681 -28.84 31.07 0.24
CA LEU A 681 -29.83 30.36 1.03
C LEU A 681 -29.11 29.31 1.88
N SER A 682 -29.55 29.17 3.12
CA SER A 682 -29.03 28.16 4.03
C SER A 682 -30.14 27.40 4.72
N TRP A 683 -29.94 26.12 4.98
CA TRP A 683 -30.76 25.31 5.86
C TRP A 683 -29.84 24.70 6.91
N THR A 684 -29.99 25.16 8.14
CA THR A 684 -29.36 24.57 9.32
C THR A 684 -30.33 23.58 9.94
N ALA A 685 -29.89 22.34 10.13
CA ALA A 685 -30.59 21.35 10.92
C ALA A 685 -30.02 21.31 12.35
N PRO A 686 -30.67 21.93 13.35
CA PRO A 686 -30.14 21.97 14.72
C PRO A 686 -29.99 20.57 15.32
N LYS A 687 -30.85 19.63 14.92
CA LYS A 687 -30.75 18.21 15.25
C LYS A 687 -30.90 17.36 14.00
N VAL A 688 -30.07 16.34 13.88
CA VAL A 688 -30.12 15.33 12.83
C VAL A 688 -30.42 13.98 13.46
N HIS A 689 -31.64 13.50 13.26
CA HIS A 689 -32.07 12.17 13.71
C HIS A 689 -31.83 11.16 12.58
N ASN A 690 -30.68 10.47 12.64
CA ASN A 690 -30.28 9.45 11.65
C ASN A 690 -29.67 8.18 12.29
N THR A 691 -29.95 7.93 13.58
CA THR A 691 -29.43 6.76 14.31
C THR A 691 -30.56 5.97 15.00
N PRO A 692 -31.53 5.43 14.24
CA PRO A 692 -32.56 4.56 14.80
C PRO A 692 -31.93 3.33 15.45
N THR A 693 -32.27 3.10 16.72
CA THR A 693 -31.81 1.94 17.49
C THR A 693 -33.00 1.12 17.97
N ALA A 694 -32.85 -0.19 17.94
CA ALA A 694 -33.79 -1.13 18.52
C ALA A 694 -33.01 -2.24 19.24
N THR A 695 -33.63 -2.92 20.20
CA THR A 695 -32.98 -3.98 20.97
C THR A 695 -33.93 -5.16 21.15
N ILE A 696 -33.41 -6.37 20.90
CA ILE A 696 -34.07 -7.62 21.34
C ILE A 696 -33.79 -7.81 22.83
N LYS A 697 -34.84 -7.71 23.65
CA LYS A 697 -34.76 -7.90 25.10
C LYS A 697 -35.05 -9.36 25.46
N ASP A 698 -34.62 -9.78 26.64
CA ASP A 698 -34.94 -11.12 27.14
C ASP A 698 -36.45 -11.32 27.37
N SER A 699 -37.18 -10.24 27.71
CA SER A 699 -38.65 -10.24 27.79
C SER A 699 -39.33 -10.53 26.45
N ASP A 700 -38.63 -10.38 25.33
CA ASP A 700 -39.16 -10.64 24.00
C ASP A 700 -39.02 -12.12 23.61
N LYS A 701 -38.25 -12.90 24.36
CA LYS A 701 -37.95 -14.31 24.12
C LYS A 701 -38.90 -15.22 24.91
N LYS A 702 -39.29 -16.36 24.33
CA LYS A 702 -40.04 -17.40 25.05
C LYS A 702 -39.10 -18.21 25.93
N ALA A 703 -39.20 -18.06 27.25
CA ALA A 703 -38.31 -18.72 28.21
C ALA A 703 -38.22 -20.26 28.06
N ALA A 704 -39.26 -20.92 27.54
CA ALA A 704 -39.25 -22.37 27.30
C ALA A 704 -38.44 -22.81 26.06
N ALA A 705 -38.12 -21.90 25.14
CA ALA A 705 -37.36 -22.20 23.93
C ALA A 705 -35.86 -21.87 24.08
N TRP A 706 -35.52 -20.97 24.99
CA TRP A 706 -34.17 -20.43 25.15
C TRP A 706 -33.43 -21.02 26.36
N HIS A 707 -32.12 -21.10 26.23
CA HIS A 707 -31.24 -21.76 27.19
C HIS A 707 -30.05 -20.87 27.55
N LYS A 708 -29.42 -21.15 28.69
CA LYS A 708 -28.12 -20.58 29.03
C LYS A 708 -27.04 -21.05 28.07
N ALA A 709 -26.03 -20.22 27.85
CA ALA A 709 -24.88 -20.55 27.03
C ALA A 709 -24.27 -21.91 27.46
N ASN A 710 -24.09 -22.81 26.51
CA ASN A 710 -23.51 -24.15 26.73
C ASN A 710 -24.18 -24.99 27.84
N ALA A 711 -25.47 -24.76 28.12
CA ALA A 711 -26.22 -25.54 29.10
C ALA A 711 -27.63 -25.88 28.62
N ASN A 712 -28.20 -26.96 29.17
CA ASN A 712 -29.61 -27.35 28.98
C ASN A 712 -30.55 -26.71 30.02
N THR A 713 -30.08 -25.70 30.75
CA THR A 713 -30.89 -24.99 31.75
C THR A 713 -31.49 -23.72 31.14
N ALA A 714 -32.67 -23.31 31.64
CA ALA A 714 -33.38 -22.13 31.16
C ALA A 714 -32.49 -20.87 31.21
N GLY A 715 -32.51 -20.11 30.12
CA GLY A 715 -31.74 -18.87 29.93
C GLY A 715 -32.16 -18.18 28.63
N PHE A 716 -31.37 -17.22 28.16
CA PHE A 716 -31.72 -16.38 27.00
C PHE A 716 -30.58 -16.23 25.98
N ASP A 717 -29.58 -17.09 26.04
CA ASP A 717 -28.34 -16.94 25.26
C ASP A 717 -28.39 -17.72 23.94
N GLN A 718 -28.99 -18.91 23.94
CA GLN A 718 -28.96 -19.84 22.81
C GLN A 718 -30.26 -20.62 22.63
N LEU A 719 -30.46 -21.14 21.42
CA LEU A 719 -31.54 -22.06 21.04
C LEU A 719 -30.98 -23.45 20.78
N HIS A 720 -31.83 -24.47 20.92
CA HIS A 720 -31.46 -25.86 20.65
C HIS A 720 -32.33 -26.47 19.55
N ILE A 721 -31.71 -27.26 18.68
CA ILE A 721 -32.37 -28.17 17.75
C ILE A 721 -32.21 -29.58 18.31
N GLN A 722 -33.32 -30.27 18.53
CA GLN A 722 -33.37 -31.58 19.16
C GLN A 722 -34.22 -32.52 18.30
N VAL A 723 -34.05 -33.83 18.48
CA VAL A 723 -34.94 -34.83 17.86
C VAL A 723 -36.23 -34.95 18.65
N GLY A 724 -37.28 -35.44 18.00
CA GLY A 724 -38.59 -35.64 18.63
C GLY A 724 -38.53 -36.52 19.89
N ASN A 725 -39.42 -36.26 20.84
CA ASN A 725 -39.53 -37.04 22.07
C ASN A 725 -40.46 -38.24 21.85
N ALA A 726 -40.01 -39.47 22.16
CA ALA A 726 -40.78 -40.70 21.98
C ALA A 726 -42.14 -40.76 22.73
N THR A 727 -42.37 -39.85 23.68
CA THR A 727 -43.68 -39.66 24.33
C THR A 727 -44.73 -39.04 23.41
N GLN A 728 -44.30 -38.31 22.37
CA GLN A 728 -45.19 -37.67 21.40
C GLN A 728 -45.60 -38.66 20.30
N ASN A 729 -46.90 -38.67 19.98
CA ASN A 729 -47.43 -39.56 18.95
C ASN A 729 -46.83 -39.21 17.58
N GLY A 730 -46.20 -40.18 16.92
CA GLY A 730 -45.55 -39.98 15.62
C GLY A 730 -44.13 -39.40 15.67
N ALA A 731 -43.55 -39.19 16.86
CA ALA A 731 -42.17 -38.72 16.99
C ALA A 731 -41.17 -39.68 16.34
N THR A 732 -40.15 -39.09 15.73
CA THR A 732 -39.03 -39.84 15.11
C THR A 732 -37.71 -39.37 15.70
N CYS A 733 -36.65 -40.15 15.46
CA CYS A 733 -35.28 -39.75 15.80
C CYS A 733 -34.63 -38.85 14.74
N GLU A 734 -35.41 -38.21 13.86
CA GLU A 734 -34.92 -37.14 12.98
C GLU A 734 -34.98 -35.80 13.72
N PHE A 735 -34.13 -34.84 13.35
CA PHE A 735 -34.18 -33.50 13.93
C PHE A 735 -35.45 -32.78 13.45
N ASP A 736 -36.19 -32.22 14.40
CA ASP A 736 -37.32 -31.36 14.08
C ASP A 736 -36.81 -29.98 13.65
N ASN A 737 -37.49 -29.36 12.69
CA ASN A 737 -37.11 -28.03 12.20
C ASN A 737 -37.33 -27.00 13.31
N LEU A 738 -36.33 -26.16 13.57
CA LEU A 738 -36.47 -25.03 14.48
C LEU A 738 -36.94 -23.79 13.72
N VAL A 739 -38.12 -23.27 14.04
CA VAL A 739 -38.61 -22.00 13.49
C VAL A 739 -38.20 -20.87 14.42
N VAL A 740 -37.12 -20.16 14.11
CA VAL A 740 -36.55 -19.10 14.96
C VAL A 740 -37.58 -18.04 15.32
N ALA A 741 -38.39 -17.56 14.38
CA ALA A 741 -39.43 -16.57 14.63
C ALA A 741 -40.45 -17.02 15.69
N SER A 742 -40.70 -18.34 15.80
CA SER A 742 -41.63 -18.90 16.78
C SER A 742 -41.09 -18.88 18.22
N THR A 743 -39.79 -18.63 18.41
CA THR A 743 -39.13 -18.61 19.72
C THR A 743 -39.26 -17.27 20.45
N PHE A 744 -39.86 -16.27 19.80
CA PHE A 744 -40.14 -14.95 20.37
C PHE A 744 -41.62 -14.81 20.75
N ASN A 745 -41.91 -13.94 21.73
CA ASN A 745 -43.26 -13.65 22.22
C ASN A 745 -44.10 -12.85 21.21
N SER A 746 -43.45 -12.17 20.27
CA SER A 746 -44.05 -11.41 19.17
C SER A 746 -43.11 -11.43 17.97
N LYS A 747 -43.59 -11.10 16.76
CA LYS A 747 -42.71 -11.03 15.58
C LYS A 747 -41.64 -9.95 15.82
N LEU A 748 -40.38 -10.25 15.52
CA LEU A 748 -39.27 -9.30 15.72
C LEU A 748 -39.50 -7.98 14.98
N VAL A 749 -40.11 -8.02 13.80
CA VAL A 749 -40.44 -6.80 13.05
C VAL A 749 -41.38 -5.88 13.84
N ASP A 750 -42.38 -6.42 14.55
CA ASP A 750 -43.32 -5.62 15.34
C ASP A 750 -42.63 -4.99 16.56
N ILE A 751 -41.67 -5.71 17.15
CA ILE A 751 -40.84 -5.19 18.25
C ILE A 751 -39.97 -4.02 17.75
N VAL A 752 -39.31 -4.17 16.60
CA VAL A 752 -38.51 -3.10 16.00
C VAL A 752 -39.38 -1.89 15.70
N LYS A 753 -40.51 -2.08 15.00
CA LYS A 753 -41.44 -1.00 14.63
C LYS A 753 -41.85 -0.17 15.84
N LYS A 754 -42.33 -0.84 16.90
CA LYS A 754 -42.78 -0.18 18.13
C LYS A 754 -41.69 0.63 18.84
N GLN A 755 -40.42 0.22 18.75
CA GLN A 755 -39.32 0.91 19.41
C GLN A 755 -38.91 2.20 18.67
N ILE A 756 -39.06 2.24 17.34
CA ILE A 756 -38.59 3.38 16.53
C ILE A 756 -39.70 4.29 15.99
N GLU A 757 -40.97 3.85 15.99
CA GLU A 757 -42.09 4.56 15.35
C GLU A 757 -42.30 6.00 15.81
N ASN A 758 -42.01 6.32 17.07
CA ASN A 758 -42.23 7.66 17.62
C ASN A 758 -41.35 8.73 16.97
N GLN A 759 -40.10 8.40 16.62
CA GLN A 759 -39.18 9.32 15.95
C GLN A 759 -39.12 9.04 14.45
N TYR A 760 -39.20 7.76 14.05
CA TYR A 760 -38.91 7.30 12.69
C TYR A 760 -40.12 6.57 12.08
N ALA A 761 -41.29 7.20 12.06
CA ALA A 761 -42.54 6.57 11.61
C ALA A 761 -42.46 5.98 10.19
N ALA A 762 -41.80 6.67 9.25
CA ALA A 762 -41.62 6.21 7.87
C ALA A 762 -40.74 4.95 7.80
N LEU A 763 -39.56 4.98 8.44
CA LEU A 763 -38.65 3.84 8.52
C LEU A 763 -39.31 2.64 9.22
N ALA A 764 -40.07 2.91 10.29
CA ALA A 764 -40.85 1.90 10.99
C ALA A 764 -41.89 1.25 10.07
N GLY A 765 -42.64 2.05 9.32
CA GLY A 765 -43.63 1.55 8.35
C GLY A 765 -43.02 0.55 7.35
N ALA A 766 -41.84 0.87 6.83
CA ALA A 766 -41.10 0.07 5.86
C ALA A 766 -40.19 -1.03 6.47
N ALA A 767 -40.08 -1.11 7.80
CA ALA A 767 -39.18 -2.06 8.45
C ALA A 767 -39.57 -3.52 8.14
N SER A 768 -38.56 -4.34 7.84
CA SER A 768 -38.66 -5.78 7.61
C SER A 768 -37.53 -6.50 8.35
N VAL A 769 -37.78 -7.77 8.72
CA VAL A 769 -36.80 -8.63 9.38
C VAL A 769 -36.69 -9.92 8.59
N THR A 770 -35.46 -10.33 8.30
CA THR A 770 -35.14 -11.64 7.71
C THR A 770 -34.17 -12.40 8.60
N TYR A 771 -34.20 -13.72 8.51
CA TYR A 771 -33.34 -14.60 9.31
C TYR A 771 -32.32 -15.29 8.42
N LYS A 772 -31.06 -15.22 8.80
CA LYS A 772 -29.93 -15.76 8.03
C LYS A 772 -28.94 -16.44 8.97
N PHE A 773 -28.09 -17.33 8.47
CA PHE A 773 -26.84 -17.64 9.14
C PHE A 773 -25.95 -16.40 9.09
N ALA A 774 -25.30 -16.06 10.20
CA ALA A 774 -24.34 -14.97 10.23
C ALA A 774 -23.19 -15.24 9.22
N PRO A 775 -22.57 -14.21 8.63
CA PRO A 775 -21.43 -14.40 7.73
C PRO A 775 -20.35 -15.28 8.36
N THR A 776 -19.58 -16.01 7.54
CA THR A 776 -18.51 -16.92 8.02
C THR A 776 -17.56 -16.25 9.04
N ALA A 777 -17.29 -14.96 8.87
CA ALA A 777 -16.44 -14.19 9.78
C ALA A 777 -17.02 -14.04 11.19
N ASP A 778 -18.35 -14.04 11.30
CA ASP A 778 -19.13 -13.77 12.52
C ASP A 778 -19.70 -15.04 13.16
N GLN A 779 -19.48 -16.21 12.55
CA GLN A 779 -19.82 -17.49 13.16
C GLN A 779 -18.99 -17.71 14.43
N SER A 780 -19.65 -18.14 15.51
CA SER A 780 -18.98 -18.48 16.78
C SER A 780 -17.99 -19.64 16.61
N HIS A 781 -18.26 -20.54 15.67
CA HIS A 781 -17.39 -21.65 15.31
C HIS A 781 -17.12 -21.64 13.81
N LYS A 782 -15.86 -21.38 13.45
CA LYS A 782 -15.39 -21.39 12.06
C LYS A 782 -14.92 -22.78 11.62
N THR A 783 -14.73 -23.69 12.57
CA THR A 783 -14.21 -25.03 12.33
C THR A 783 -14.81 -26.02 13.32
N PHE A 784 -15.08 -27.24 12.87
CA PHE A 784 -15.44 -28.36 13.73
C PHE A 784 -14.52 -29.56 13.50
N TYR A 785 -14.56 -30.52 14.43
CA TYR A 785 -13.78 -31.75 14.33
C TYR A 785 -14.69 -32.97 14.32
N GLY A 786 -14.37 -33.95 13.47
CA GLY A 786 -15.09 -35.22 13.37
C GLY A 786 -14.79 -36.18 14.51
N ALA A 787 -15.74 -37.07 14.80
CA ALA A 787 -15.63 -38.07 15.86
C ALA A 787 -14.59 -39.17 15.57
N LYS A 788 -14.45 -39.59 14.30
CA LYS A 788 -13.64 -40.78 13.93
C LYS A 788 -12.13 -40.55 13.95
N SER A 789 -11.66 -39.55 13.21
CA SER A 789 -10.23 -39.31 12.95
C SER A 789 -9.78 -37.91 13.38
N ASN A 790 -10.63 -37.20 14.13
CA ASN A 790 -10.41 -35.79 14.44
C ASN A 790 -10.20 -34.94 13.16
N THR A 791 -10.88 -35.30 12.09
CA THR A 791 -10.87 -34.58 10.81
C THR A 791 -11.33 -33.15 11.05
N LYS A 792 -10.57 -32.17 10.61
CA LYS A 792 -10.94 -30.76 10.67
C LYS A 792 -11.87 -30.42 9.52
N TYR A 793 -13.02 -29.83 9.82
CA TYR A 793 -14.01 -29.32 8.88
C TYR A 793 -14.04 -27.80 8.96
N ASP A 794 -13.78 -27.11 7.86
CA ASP A 794 -13.88 -25.65 7.78
C ASP A 794 -15.31 -25.25 7.41
N ILE A 795 -15.87 -24.25 8.11
CA ILE A 795 -17.25 -23.78 7.92
C ILE A 795 -17.30 -22.62 6.95
N SER A 796 -18.33 -22.62 6.10
CA SER A 796 -18.64 -21.51 5.20
C SER A 796 -20.15 -21.27 5.14
N VAL A 797 -20.53 -20.01 4.92
CA VAL A 797 -21.92 -19.57 4.77
C VAL A 797 -22.09 -18.94 3.39
N SER A 798 -23.22 -19.23 2.72
CA SER A 798 -23.56 -18.65 1.42
C SER A 798 -23.70 -17.13 1.49
N THR A 799 -23.53 -16.43 0.35
CA THR A 799 -23.57 -14.96 0.28
C THR A 799 -24.91 -14.36 0.71
N ASP A 800 -26.02 -15.07 0.46
CA ASP A 800 -27.37 -14.71 0.89
C ASP A 800 -27.66 -15.10 2.37
N GLY A 801 -26.76 -15.85 3.00
CA GLY A 801 -26.87 -16.34 4.37
C GLY A 801 -27.87 -17.50 4.57
N THR A 802 -28.36 -18.14 3.51
CA THR A 802 -29.40 -19.18 3.61
C THR A 802 -28.86 -20.60 3.81
N THR A 803 -27.58 -20.84 3.54
CA THR A 803 -26.96 -22.17 3.62
C THR A 803 -25.64 -22.10 4.41
N ILE A 804 -25.42 -23.08 5.29
CA ILE A 804 -24.15 -23.27 5.99
C ILE A 804 -23.59 -24.65 5.64
N SER A 805 -22.30 -24.70 5.31
CA SER A 805 -21.62 -25.89 4.79
C SER A 805 -20.30 -26.15 5.49
N ALA A 806 -19.86 -27.41 5.47
CA ALA A 806 -18.56 -27.85 5.93
C ALA A 806 -17.73 -28.37 4.77
N SER A 807 -16.43 -28.05 4.75
CA SER A 807 -15.50 -28.51 3.72
C SER A 807 -14.25 -29.18 4.29
N VAL A 808 -13.74 -30.15 3.54
CA VAL A 808 -12.41 -30.76 3.72
C VAL A 808 -11.68 -30.69 2.38
N GLY A 809 -10.67 -29.82 2.27
CA GLY A 809 -10.02 -29.54 0.99
C GLY A 809 -11.02 -28.94 -0.01
N THR A 810 -11.23 -29.60 -1.14
CA THR A 810 -12.14 -29.13 -2.21
C THR A 810 -13.55 -29.72 -2.13
N VAL A 811 -13.81 -30.67 -1.22
CA VAL A 811 -15.13 -31.30 -1.05
C VAL A 811 -15.92 -30.55 0.00
N SER A 812 -17.17 -30.22 -0.31
CA SER A 812 -18.08 -29.46 0.56
C SER A 812 -19.44 -30.14 0.64
N HIS A 813 -20.02 -30.18 1.85
CA HIS A 813 -21.38 -30.63 2.10
C HIS A 813 -22.12 -29.59 2.95
N ASN A 814 -23.38 -29.34 2.60
CA ASN A 814 -24.26 -28.51 3.41
C ASN A 814 -24.52 -29.18 4.76
N LEU A 815 -24.52 -28.40 5.83
CA LEU A 815 -24.88 -28.85 7.17
C LEU A 815 -26.33 -28.51 7.50
N ALA A 816 -26.77 -27.31 7.11
CA ALA A 816 -28.14 -26.85 7.32
C ALA A 816 -28.53 -25.73 6.34
N THR A 817 -29.85 -25.54 6.22
CA THR A 817 -30.46 -24.41 5.50
C THR A 817 -31.35 -23.61 6.44
N ILE A 818 -31.53 -22.30 6.18
CA ILE A 818 -32.42 -21.41 6.91
C ILE A 818 -33.36 -20.65 5.97
N THR A 819 -34.65 -20.61 6.31
CA THR A 819 -35.67 -19.88 5.55
C THR A 819 -35.70 -18.41 5.96
N ALA A 820 -35.51 -17.49 5.01
CA ALA A 820 -35.37 -16.06 5.31
C ALA A 820 -36.58 -15.43 6.01
N ALA A 821 -37.80 -15.92 5.75
CA ALA A 821 -39.05 -15.33 6.25
C ALA A 821 -39.32 -15.59 7.74
N ASP A 822 -38.98 -16.78 8.25
CA ASP A 822 -39.32 -17.21 9.61
C ASP A 822 -38.15 -17.85 10.37
N GLY A 823 -37.01 -18.00 9.71
CA GLY A 823 -35.82 -18.64 10.24
C GLY A 823 -36.00 -20.12 10.51
N THR A 824 -36.81 -20.84 9.72
CA THR A 824 -36.88 -22.30 9.78
C THR A 824 -35.55 -22.92 9.40
N ILE A 825 -34.89 -23.57 10.36
CA ILE A 825 -33.61 -24.26 10.19
C ILE A 825 -33.84 -25.76 9.97
N ASN A 826 -33.32 -26.29 8.86
CA ASN A 826 -33.37 -27.70 8.52
C ASN A 826 -31.97 -28.31 8.55
N ILE A 827 -31.77 -29.38 9.31
CA ILE A 827 -30.49 -30.09 9.39
C ILE A 827 -30.35 -31.08 8.24
N GLU A 828 -29.24 -31.03 7.52
CA GLU A 828 -28.95 -31.93 6.41
C GLU A 828 -28.26 -33.22 6.86
N LYS A 829 -28.85 -34.36 6.49
CA LYS A 829 -28.37 -35.69 6.88
C LYS A 829 -27.36 -36.25 5.88
N ASN A 830 -26.08 -35.92 6.07
CA ASN A 830 -24.96 -36.45 5.28
C ASN A 830 -23.80 -36.92 6.17
N GLU A 831 -22.71 -37.38 5.55
CA GLU A 831 -21.55 -37.92 6.27
C GLU A 831 -20.83 -36.89 7.15
N TYR A 832 -20.72 -35.62 6.71
CA TYR A 832 -20.04 -34.57 7.47
C TYR A 832 -20.86 -34.15 8.70
N THR A 833 -22.16 -33.93 8.51
CA THR A 833 -23.07 -33.62 9.63
C THR A 833 -23.05 -34.73 10.67
N LYS A 834 -23.09 -36.00 10.23
CA LYS A 834 -23.01 -37.16 11.14
C LYS A 834 -21.67 -37.23 11.87
N ASP A 835 -20.54 -36.99 11.21
CA ASP A 835 -19.23 -37.08 11.85
C ASP A 835 -18.99 -35.95 12.86
N ILE A 836 -19.35 -34.70 12.50
CA ILE A 836 -19.23 -33.52 13.38
C ILE A 836 -20.13 -33.65 14.60
N LEU A 837 -21.41 -34.00 14.40
CA LEU A 837 -22.40 -34.11 15.49
C LEU A 837 -21.94 -35.08 16.58
N ASN A 838 -21.24 -36.14 16.20
CA ASN A 838 -20.86 -37.21 17.13
C ASN A 838 -19.58 -36.94 17.91
N LYS A 839 -18.89 -35.82 17.68
CA LYS A 839 -17.60 -35.49 18.31
C LYS A 839 -17.68 -35.31 19.82
N TYR A 840 -18.69 -34.59 20.32
CA TYR A 840 -18.78 -34.30 21.75
C TYR A 840 -19.28 -35.51 22.54
N GLY A 841 -18.64 -35.78 23.68
CA GLY A 841 -18.62 -37.08 24.32
C GLY A 841 -19.72 -37.30 25.36
N SER A 842 -20.20 -36.22 25.99
CA SER A 842 -21.21 -36.29 27.05
C SER A 842 -22.25 -35.17 26.98
N VAL A 843 -23.39 -35.35 27.66
CA VAL A 843 -24.48 -34.38 27.74
C VAL A 843 -24.02 -33.04 28.36
N SER A 844 -22.97 -33.04 29.17
CA SER A 844 -22.39 -31.84 29.79
C SER A 844 -21.43 -31.05 28.90
N GLU A 845 -20.98 -31.61 27.78
CA GLU A 845 -19.96 -31.00 26.88
C GLU A 845 -20.61 -30.21 25.72
N LEU A 846 -21.66 -29.44 26.02
CA LEU A 846 -22.42 -28.68 25.01
C LEU A 846 -21.60 -27.60 24.29
N ALA A 847 -20.45 -27.20 24.83
CA ALA A 847 -19.54 -26.27 24.17
C ALA A 847 -19.07 -26.80 22.81
N ASP A 848 -18.83 -28.11 22.71
CA ASP A 848 -18.32 -28.77 21.50
C ASP A 848 -19.44 -29.24 20.54
N ALA A 849 -20.71 -28.93 20.85
CA ALA A 849 -21.83 -29.27 19.99
C ALA A 849 -21.79 -28.47 18.68
N LEU A 850 -22.30 -29.07 17.60
CA LEU A 850 -22.50 -28.38 16.33
C LEU A 850 -23.36 -27.13 16.57
N THR A 851 -22.79 -25.96 16.26
CA THR A 851 -23.36 -24.65 16.60
C THR A 851 -23.44 -23.78 15.35
N PHE A 852 -24.58 -23.14 15.13
CA PHE A 852 -24.79 -22.15 14.08
C PHE A 852 -25.10 -20.80 14.71
N THR A 853 -24.40 -19.75 14.31
CA THR A 853 -24.77 -18.38 14.67
C THR A 853 -25.80 -17.86 13.67
N VAL A 854 -26.96 -17.47 14.17
CA VAL A 854 -28.08 -16.91 13.39
C VAL A 854 -28.10 -15.39 13.56
N LEU A 855 -28.44 -14.69 12.48
CA LEU A 855 -28.59 -13.25 12.39
C LEU A 855 -30.04 -12.89 12.04
N ALA A 856 -30.67 -12.06 12.88
CA ALA A 856 -31.89 -11.33 12.54
C ALA A 856 -31.51 -10.01 11.83
N ASP A 857 -31.58 -10.02 10.50
CA ASP A 857 -31.21 -8.89 9.65
C ASP A 857 -32.42 -7.96 9.48
N VAL A 858 -32.25 -6.68 9.84
CA VAL A 858 -33.31 -5.66 9.77
C VAL A 858 -33.03 -4.73 8.62
N LYS A 859 -34.02 -4.52 7.76
CA LYS A 859 -33.96 -3.59 6.64
C LYS A 859 -35.14 -2.63 6.68
N THR A 860 -34.99 -1.48 6.03
CA THR A 860 -36.06 -0.50 5.82
C THR A 860 -36.03 0.01 4.37
N CYS A 861 -36.40 1.26 4.13
CA CYS A 861 -36.46 1.91 2.83
C CYS A 861 -35.20 2.72 2.49
N ASP A 862 -35.00 3.01 1.20
CA ASP A 862 -34.04 4.01 0.71
C ASP A 862 -34.40 5.42 1.21
N PRO A 863 -33.42 6.34 1.40
CA PRO A 863 -31.99 6.22 1.05
C PRO A 863 -31.13 5.52 2.12
N ALA A 864 -31.74 4.97 3.17
CA ALA A 864 -31.05 4.48 4.35
C ALA A 864 -31.50 3.06 4.76
N SER A 865 -31.46 2.13 3.80
CA SER A 865 -32.00 0.76 3.94
C SER A 865 -31.47 -0.02 5.14
N ASP A 866 -30.24 0.29 5.58
CA ASP A 866 -29.47 -0.46 6.58
C ASP A 866 -29.29 0.32 7.89
N LEU A 867 -30.03 1.42 8.06
CA LEU A 867 -29.77 2.39 9.12
C LEU A 867 -30.21 1.91 10.52
N ILE A 868 -31.19 1.00 10.59
CA ILE A 868 -31.74 0.52 11.87
C ILE A 868 -30.71 -0.37 12.56
N ASN A 869 -30.14 0.13 13.66
CA ASN A 869 -29.21 -0.64 14.48
C ASN A 869 -29.97 -1.52 15.49
N LEU A 870 -30.12 -2.82 15.17
CA LEU A 870 -30.70 -3.81 16.07
C LEU A 870 -29.62 -4.43 16.98
N THR A 871 -29.71 -4.17 18.28
CA THR A 871 -28.88 -4.78 19.33
C THR A 871 -29.39 -6.18 19.67
N ASN A 872 -28.47 -7.10 19.99
CA ASN A 872 -28.73 -8.52 20.25
C ASN A 872 -29.35 -9.28 19.07
N LYS A 873 -29.02 -8.86 17.84
CA LYS A 873 -29.52 -9.46 16.60
C LYS A 873 -28.91 -10.83 16.25
N THR A 874 -27.83 -11.24 16.94
CA THR A 874 -27.18 -12.54 16.75
C THR A 874 -27.32 -13.43 17.97
N PHE A 875 -27.47 -14.72 17.74
CA PHE A 875 -27.54 -15.75 18.78
C PHE A 875 -27.17 -17.12 18.22
N ASP A 876 -26.72 -18.00 19.10
CA ASP A 876 -26.29 -19.35 18.72
C ASP A 876 -27.45 -20.36 18.77
N VAL A 877 -27.42 -21.28 17.82
CA VAL A 877 -28.33 -22.42 17.70
C VAL A 877 -27.49 -23.70 17.76
N LYS A 878 -27.68 -24.51 18.80
CA LYS A 878 -26.95 -25.77 18.99
C LYS A 878 -27.77 -26.96 18.52
N VAL A 879 -27.14 -27.84 17.73
CA VAL A 879 -27.71 -29.12 17.34
C VAL A 879 -27.33 -30.16 18.38
N ILE A 880 -28.32 -30.66 19.12
CA ILE A 880 -28.11 -31.55 20.26
C ILE A 880 -28.06 -33.00 19.76
N LYS A 881 -26.90 -33.64 19.92
CA LYS A 881 -26.68 -35.05 19.63
C LYS A 881 -27.70 -35.93 20.36
N PRO A 882 -28.36 -36.88 19.67
CA PRO A 882 -29.47 -37.62 20.25
C PRO A 882 -29.10 -38.58 21.41
N LEU A 883 -27.93 -39.21 21.37
CA LEU A 883 -27.56 -40.27 22.33
C LEU A 883 -26.06 -40.34 22.63
N PHE A 884 -25.74 -40.86 23.81
CA PHE A 884 -24.39 -40.94 24.39
C PHE A 884 -24.11 -42.31 25.01
N VAL A 885 -22.84 -42.69 25.05
CA VAL A 885 -22.36 -43.82 25.86
C VAL A 885 -21.97 -43.26 27.22
N LYS A 886 -22.70 -43.63 28.27
CA LYS A 886 -22.42 -43.21 29.65
C LYS A 886 -21.36 -44.10 30.30
N SER A 887 -21.44 -45.41 30.08
CA SER A 887 -20.45 -46.35 30.61
C SER A 887 -20.41 -47.65 29.80
N VAL A 888 -19.25 -48.31 29.82
CA VAL A 888 -19.04 -49.66 29.31
C VAL A 888 -18.42 -50.47 30.44
N SER A 889 -18.99 -51.65 30.73
CA SER A 889 -18.49 -52.52 31.80
C SER A 889 -18.42 -53.97 31.36
N VAL A 890 -17.39 -54.64 31.84
CA VAL A 890 -17.15 -56.08 31.69
C VAL A 890 -16.64 -56.57 33.05
N ALA A 891 -17.07 -57.75 33.47
CA ALA A 891 -16.54 -58.35 34.70
C ALA A 891 -15.03 -58.57 34.58
N ALA A 892 -14.29 -58.35 35.67
CA ALA A 892 -12.86 -58.64 35.70
C ALA A 892 -12.63 -60.12 35.38
N MET A 893 -11.63 -60.38 34.54
CA MET A 893 -11.25 -61.73 34.14
C MET A 893 -10.07 -62.20 34.99
N THR A 894 -9.98 -63.49 35.30
CA THR A 894 -8.85 -64.05 36.06
C THR A 894 -8.20 -65.15 35.24
N LEU A 895 -6.89 -65.06 35.04
CA LEU A 895 -6.13 -66.13 34.36
C LEU A 895 -5.84 -67.26 35.37
N ASN A 896 -6.35 -68.47 35.14
CA ASN A 896 -6.01 -69.65 35.94
C ASN A 896 -5.65 -70.85 35.04
N ASN A 897 -4.42 -71.36 35.18
CA ASN A 897 -3.97 -72.65 34.60
C ASN A 897 -4.36 -72.91 33.13
N TYR A 898 -4.01 -72.04 32.19
CA TYR A 898 -4.31 -72.19 30.75
C TYR A 898 -5.81 -72.24 30.39
N GLN A 899 -6.72 -71.88 31.29
CA GLN A 899 -8.15 -71.83 30.95
C GLN A 899 -8.50 -70.52 30.24
N SER A 900 -9.04 -70.62 29.02
CA SER A 900 -9.64 -69.51 28.30
C SER A 900 -10.94 -69.09 28.98
N MET A 901 -11.03 -67.82 29.41
CA MET A 901 -12.32 -67.25 29.79
C MET A 901 -13.05 -66.89 28.51
N THR A 902 -14.10 -67.64 28.19
CA THR A 902 -14.90 -67.43 26.99
C THR A 902 -16.24 -66.80 27.35
N ASN A 903 -16.72 -65.93 26.47
CA ASN A 903 -18.07 -65.39 26.48
C ASN A 903 -18.43 -64.55 27.73
N VAL A 904 -17.52 -63.71 28.23
CA VAL A 904 -17.83 -62.78 29.32
C VAL A 904 -18.72 -61.64 28.79
N PRO A 905 -19.93 -61.43 29.34
CA PRO A 905 -20.86 -60.42 28.82
C PRO A 905 -20.33 -58.99 28.94
N VAL A 906 -20.56 -58.19 27.88
CA VAL A 906 -20.33 -56.75 27.89
C VAL A 906 -21.64 -56.04 28.21
N LYS A 907 -21.58 -54.95 28.98
CA LYS A 907 -22.74 -54.08 29.23
C LYS A 907 -22.42 -52.65 28.82
N PHE A 908 -23.29 -52.09 27.99
CA PHE A 908 -23.29 -50.66 27.64
C PHE A 908 -24.45 -49.96 28.34
N GLU A 909 -24.14 -48.83 28.97
CA GLU A 909 -25.14 -47.89 29.48
C GLU A 909 -25.25 -46.72 28.48
N PHE A 910 -26.36 -46.68 27.76
CA PHE A 910 -26.71 -45.56 26.89
C PHE A 910 -27.65 -44.60 27.60
N VAL A 911 -27.48 -43.31 27.30
CA VAL A 911 -28.41 -42.24 27.69
C VAL A 911 -28.76 -41.37 26.50
N ASP A 912 -29.98 -40.81 26.50
CA ASP A 912 -30.37 -39.79 25.52
C ASP A 912 -29.90 -38.38 25.92
N PHE A 913 -30.23 -37.39 25.09
CA PHE A 913 -29.95 -35.98 25.36
C PHE A 913 -30.64 -35.41 26.62
N ASN A 914 -31.69 -36.06 27.13
CA ASN A 914 -32.32 -35.75 28.42
C ASN A 914 -31.65 -36.47 29.60
N ASN A 915 -30.58 -37.23 29.33
CA ASN A 915 -29.88 -38.09 30.28
C ASN A 915 -30.75 -39.24 30.83
N TYR A 916 -31.76 -39.68 30.08
CA TYR A 916 -32.55 -40.86 30.40
C TYR A 916 -31.83 -42.13 29.98
N THR A 917 -31.66 -43.06 30.93
CA THR A 917 -31.22 -44.42 30.64
C THR A 917 -32.24 -45.16 29.76
N GLN A 918 -31.83 -46.26 29.13
CA GLN A 918 -32.72 -47.09 28.31
C GLN A 918 -34.04 -47.47 29.02
N ALA A 919 -33.97 -47.83 30.30
CA ALA A 919 -35.16 -48.19 31.08
C ALA A 919 -36.07 -46.97 31.36
N GLN A 920 -35.48 -45.82 31.71
CA GLN A 920 -36.22 -44.58 31.92
C GLN A 920 -36.88 -44.10 30.63
N PHE A 921 -36.17 -44.15 29.51
CA PHE A 921 -36.69 -43.81 28.19
C PHE A 921 -37.89 -44.69 27.83
N TYR A 922 -37.80 -46.00 28.03
CA TYR A 922 -38.90 -46.93 27.77
C TYR A 922 -40.11 -46.69 28.68
N ALA A 923 -39.88 -46.38 29.96
CA ALA A 923 -40.96 -46.01 30.87
C ALA A 923 -41.66 -44.72 30.40
N ASN A 924 -40.88 -43.71 30.02
CA ASN A 924 -41.39 -42.43 29.53
C ASN A 924 -42.11 -42.59 28.18
N SER A 925 -41.70 -43.52 27.32
CA SER A 925 -42.40 -43.83 26.06
C SER A 925 -43.71 -44.60 26.25
N ASN A 926 -44.24 -44.69 27.47
CA ASN A 926 -45.39 -45.50 27.86
C ASN A 926 -45.20 -46.99 27.52
N SER A 927 -43.95 -47.47 27.59
CA SER A 927 -43.57 -48.86 27.25
C SER A 927 -43.91 -49.26 25.81
N LYS A 928 -43.91 -48.30 24.87
CA LYS A 928 -44.27 -48.55 23.47
C LYS A 928 -43.07 -48.75 22.54
N VAL A 929 -41.97 -48.06 22.81
CA VAL A 929 -40.78 -48.06 21.93
C VAL A 929 -39.51 -48.18 22.77
N ALA A 930 -38.68 -49.17 22.45
CA ALA A 930 -37.39 -49.37 23.10
C ALA A 930 -36.36 -48.35 22.61
N PHE A 931 -35.39 -48.03 23.47
CA PHE A 931 -34.34 -47.04 23.19
C PHE A 931 -33.57 -47.33 21.89
N LYS A 932 -33.16 -48.60 21.72
CA LYS A 932 -32.42 -49.06 20.54
C LYS A 932 -33.23 -48.92 19.26
N ASP A 933 -34.53 -49.20 19.30
CA ASP A 933 -35.40 -49.12 18.13
C ASP A 933 -35.73 -47.66 17.76
N PHE A 934 -35.94 -46.79 18.76
CA PHE A 934 -36.18 -45.36 18.52
C PHE A 934 -34.97 -44.69 17.86
N TYR A 935 -33.77 -44.84 18.42
CA TYR A 935 -32.55 -44.23 17.87
C TYR A 935 -31.90 -45.05 16.74
N LYS A 936 -32.49 -46.20 16.39
CA LYS A 936 -32.03 -47.12 15.35
C LYS A 936 -30.57 -47.54 15.52
N ILE A 937 -30.20 -48.00 16.73
CA ILE A 937 -28.87 -48.56 16.99
C ILE A 937 -28.73 -49.86 16.20
N ALA A 938 -27.86 -49.84 15.19
CA ALA A 938 -27.75 -50.89 14.19
C ALA A 938 -26.68 -51.94 14.53
N SER A 939 -25.52 -51.53 15.06
CA SER A 939 -24.44 -52.44 15.41
C SER A 939 -23.45 -51.85 16.40
N ILE A 940 -22.77 -52.73 17.14
CA ILE A 940 -21.58 -52.42 17.95
C ILE A 940 -20.46 -53.32 17.44
N LYS A 941 -19.42 -52.74 16.83
CA LYS A 941 -18.35 -53.50 16.15
C LYS A 941 -16.97 -53.06 16.62
N LYS A 942 -16.01 -53.98 16.65
CA LYS A 942 -14.60 -53.64 16.88
C LYS A 942 -14.09 -52.75 15.76
N GLU A 943 -13.48 -51.61 16.09
CA GLU A 943 -12.87 -50.68 15.13
C GLU A 943 -11.48 -50.23 15.59
N GLY A 944 -10.43 -50.85 15.08
CA GLY A 944 -9.03 -50.54 15.43
C GLY A 944 -8.28 -51.70 16.09
N ASP A 945 -7.09 -51.42 16.62
CA ASP A 945 -6.24 -52.39 17.28
C ASP A 945 -6.60 -52.55 18.77
N ILE A 946 -6.64 -53.79 19.26
CA ILE A 946 -6.78 -54.09 20.70
C ILE A 946 -5.46 -53.74 21.38
N THR A 947 -5.53 -52.98 22.46
CA THR A 947 -4.35 -52.56 23.22
C THR A 947 -4.38 -53.03 24.66
N THR A 948 -3.21 -53.11 25.27
CA THR A 948 -3.02 -53.58 26.65
C THR A 948 -1.79 -52.95 27.28
N ASN A 949 -1.80 -52.82 28.61
CA ASN A 949 -0.73 -52.22 29.39
C ASN A 949 0.22 -53.25 30.06
N TYR A 950 0.12 -54.56 29.75
CA TYR A 950 0.95 -55.59 30.41
C TYR A 950 2.45 -55.38 30.24
N SER A 951 2.86 -54.60 29.23
CA SER A 951 4.27 -54.25 28.97
C SER A 951 4.76 -53.03 29.75
N GLY A 952 3.95 -52.49 30.66
CA GLY A 952 4.20 -51.24 31.38
C GLY A 952 3.73 -49.97 30.66
N ALA A 953 3.25 -50.10 29.42
CA ALA A 953 2.62 -49.03 28.63
C ALA A 953 1.55 -49.61 27.69
N TRP A 954 0.58 -48.79 27.29
CA TRP A 954 -0.44 -49.17 26.32
C TRP A 954 0.17 -49.47 24.95
N LYS A 955 0.09 -50.74 24.52
CA LYS A 955 0.59 -51.21 23.22
C LYS A 955 -0.40 -52.19 22.59
N LYS A 956 -0.31 -52.37 21.27
CA LYS A 956 -1.03 -53.41 20.54
C LYS A 956 -0.77 -54.78 21.18
N ILE A 957 -1.83 -55.57 21.34
CA ILE A 957 -1.72 -56.91 21.93
C ILE A 957 -0.85 -57.82 21.06
N ASP A 958 0.10 -58.54 21.67
CA ASP A 958 0.82 -59.61 21.01
C ASP A 958 -0.03 -60.90 21.05
N VAL A 959 -0.60 -61.25 19.90
CA VAL A 959 -1.45 -62.44 19.74
C VAL A 959 -0.70 -63.75 19.97
N LYS A 960 0.63 -63.74 20.07
CA LYS A 960 1.42 -64.92 20.48
C LYS A 960 1.42 -65.13 22.00
N ASP A 961 1.14 -64.08 22.76
CA ASP A 961 1.07 -64.12 24.22
C ASP A 961 -0.39 -64.30 24.69
N ILE A 962 -1.29 -63.46 24.18
CA ILE A 962 -2.70 -63.39 24.59
C ILE A 962 -3.57 -63.05 23.39
N LYS A 963 -4.67 -63.77 23.23
CA LYS A 963 -5.69 -63.49 22.21
C LYS A 963 -6.97 -62.99 22.88
N VAL A 964 -7.42 -61.80 22.47
CA VAL A 964 -8.67 -61.19 22.90
C VAL A 964 -9.60 -61.07 21.71
N THR A 965 -10.84 -61.53 21.86
CA THR A 965 -11.87 -61.43 20.82
C THR A 965 -13.13 -60.82 21.41
N TYR A 966 -13.71 -59.84 20.73
CA TYR A 966 -15.06 -59.36 20.99
C TYR A 966 -16.00 -60.01 19.98
N ASN A 967 -16.95 -60.78 20.47
CA ASN A 967 -18.04 -61.36 19.69
C ASN A 967 -19.23 -60.40 19.76
N GLU A 968 -19.66 -59.88 18.61
CA GLU A 968 -20.78 -58.92 18.50
C GLU A 968 -22.08 -59.53 19.03
N GLY A 969 -22.85 -58.73 19.76
CA GLY A 969 -24.18 -59.12 20.24
C GLY A 969 -25.27 -58.96 19.19
N THR A 970 -26.38 -59.65 19.40
CA THR A 970 -27.59 -59.52 18.55
C THR A 970 -28.34 -58.20 18.78
N LEU A 971 -28.01 -57.44 19.83
CA LEU A 971 -28.75 -56.25 20.28
C LEU A 971 -30.24 -56.56 20.55
N ALA A 972 -30.54 -57.78 21.00
CA ALA A 972 -31.87 -58.18 21.42
C ALA A 972 -32.36 -57.31 22.58
N VAL A 973 -33.65 -56.97 22.58
CA VAL A 973 -34.28 -56.10 23.58
C VAL A 973 -35.23 -56.94 24.45
N GLY A 974 -35.09 -56.81 25.77
CA GLY A 974 -35.96 -57.47 26.74
C GLY A 974 -37.33 -56.79 26.88
N SER A 975 -38.26 -57.41 27.63
CA SER A 975 -39.61 -56.88 27.87
C SER A 975 -39.65 -55.53 28.59
N ASN A 976 -38.55 -55.14 29.23
CA ASN A 976 -38.35 -53.84 29.89
C ASN A 976 -37.75 -52.77 28.95
N GLY A 977 -37.66 -53.04 27.65
CA GLY A 977 -37.14 -52.09 26.65
C GLY A 977 -35.63 -51.86 26.69
N VAL A 978 -34.89 -52.67 27.46
CA VAL A 978 -33.43 -52.59 27.60
C VAL A 978 -32.77 -53.66 26.74
N VAL A 979 -31.66 -53.32 26.08
CA VAL A 979 -30.85 -54.30 25.34
C VAL A 979 -30.24 -55.33 26.31
N THR A 980 -30.46 -56.61 26.04
CA THR A 980 -30.02 -57.74 26.87
C THR A 980 -28.73 -58.39 26.36
N ASP A 981 -28.38 -58.18 25.09
CA ASP A 981 -27.22 -58.80 24.45
C ASP A 981 -26.38 -57.76 23.68
N PHE A 982 -25.31 -57.28 24.32
CA PHE A 982 -24.29 -56.42 23.70
C PHE A 982 -23.07 -57.20 23.22
N GLY A 983 -23.14 -58.53 23.23
CA GLY A 983 -22.01 -59.38 22.88
C GLY A 983 -21.12 -59.70 24.08
N THR A 984 -20.02 -60.37 23.78
CA THR A 984 -19.14 -60.96 24.79
C THR A 984 -17.67 -60.77 24.44
N VAL A 985 -16.82 -60.72 25.46
CA VAL A 985 -15.37 -60.76 25.29
C VAL A 985 -14.85 -62.13 25.73
N SER A 986 -13.94 -62.67 24.93
CA SER A 986 -13.18 -63.88 25.22
C SER A 986 -11.70 -63.56 25.32
N LEU A 987 -11.04 -64.12 26.32
CA LEU A 987 -9.61 -64.00 26.62
C LEU A 987 -9.00 -65.40 26.61
N GLU A 988 -8.06 -65.63 25.70
CA GLU A 988 -7.30 -66.87 25.56
C GLU A 988 -5.81 -66.59 25.82
N GLN A 989 -5.21 -67.38 26.71
CA GLN A 989 -3.81 -67.28 27.09
C GLN A 989 -2.98 -68.29 26.31
N ILE A 990 -1.94 -67.84 25.59
CA ILE A 990 -1.21 -68.70 24.64
C ILE A 990 0.15 -69.13 25.21
N ASN A 991 1.07 -68.21 25.57
CA ASN A 991 2.47 -68.58 25.84
C ASN A 991 3.09 -68.17 27.19
N GLN A 992 2.39 -67.56 28.15
CA GLN A 992 3.01 -67.21 29.45
C GLN A 992 2.02 -67.17 30.63
N SER A 993 2.33 -67.88 31.73
CA SER A 993 1.70 -67.67 33.05
C SER A 993 2.18 -66.35 33.66
N ARG A 994 1.36 -65.29 33.63
CA ARG A 994 1.72 -63.97 34.16
C ARG A 994 1.24 -63.79 35.61
N ALA A 995 2.13 -63.31 36.48
CA ALA A 995 1.88 -63.15 37.92
C ALA A 995 1.22 -61.82 38.33
N ASN A 996 1.12 -60.84 37.41
CA ASN A 996 0.60 -59.50 37.69
C ASN A 996 -0.65 -59.21 36.84
N GLY A 997 -1.56 -58.40 37.38
CA GLY A 997 -2.75 -57.95 36.66
C GLY A 997 -2.44 -56.87 35.61
N PHE A 998 -3.30 -56.76 34.59
CA PHE A 998 -3.18 -55.80 33.49
C PHE A 998 -4.56 -55.45 32.92
N ASP A 999 -4.64 -54.37 32.15
CA ASP A 999 -5.86 -53.93 31.49
C ASP A 999 -5.80 -54.16 29.98
N VAL A 1000 -6.98 -54.34 29.39
CA VAL A 1000 -7.19 -54.45 27.95
C VAL A 1000 -8.23 -53.42 27.51
N LYS A 1001 -7.98 -52.78 26.35
CA LYS A 1001 -8.90 -51.89 25.67
C LYS A 1001 -9.21 -52.42 24.27
N ILE A 1002 -10.50 -52.55 23.98
CA ILE A 1002 -11.02 -52.91 22.66
C ILE A 1002 -11.79 -51.70 22.12
N PRO A 1003 -11.23 -50.96 21.16
CA PRO A 1003 -11.95 -49.87 20.51
C PRO A 1003 -13.15 -50.40 19.73
N VAL A 1004 -14.32 -49.78 19.92
CA VAL A 1004 -15.57 -50.14 19.24
C VAL A 1004 -16.27 -48.92 18.64
N ALA A 1005 -16.98 -49.17 17.55
CA ALA A 1005 -17.88 -48.24 16.89
C ALA A 1005 -19.34 -48.69 17.03
N ILE A 1006 -20.19 -47.74 17.40
CA ILE A 1006 -21.62 -47.94 17.62
C ILE A 1006 -22.38 -47.12 16.57
N THR A 1007 -22.96 -47.79 15.58
CA THR A 1007 -23.68 -47.14 14.48
C THR A 1007 -25.16 -46.96 14.83
N TYR A 1008 -25.67 -45.75 14.64
CA TYR A 1008 -27.08 -45.38 14.85
C TYR A 1008 -27.58 -44.42 13.77
N ASN A 1009 -28.84 -43.95 13.86
CA ASN A 1009 -29.48 -43.14 12.82
C ASN A 1009 -28.67 -41.90 12.37
N TRP A 1010 -28.01 -41.22 13.31
CA TRP A 1010 -27.25 -39.97 13.08
C TRP A 1010 -25.73 -40.15 13.15
N GLY A 1011 -25.22 -41.36 12.91
CA GLY A 1011 -23.79 -41.59 12.69
C GLY A 1011 -23.20 -42.70 13.56
N THR A 1012 -21.95 -42.53 13.97
CA THR A 1012 -21.18 -43.54 14.71
C THR A 1012 -20.57 -42.94 15.96
N LEU A 1013 -20.76 -43.60 17.10
CA LEU A 1013 -20.08 -43.28 18.36
C LEU A 1013 -18.85 -44.15 18.51
N TYR A 1014 -17.81 -43.60 19.14
CA TYR A 1014 -16.54 -44.27 19.38
C TYR A 1014 -16.28 -44.37 20.88
N THR A 1015 -15.99 -45.57 21.38
CA THR A 1015 -15.65 -45.81 22.78
C THR A 1015 -14.77 -47.06 22.91
N ASP A 1016 -14.13 -47.25 24.05
CA ASP A 1016 -13.39 -48.49 24.36
C ASP A 1016 -14.23 -49.41 25.26
N ILE A 1017 -14.23 -50.71 24.95
CA ILE A 1017 -14.53 -51.74 25.96
C ILE A 1017 -13.24 -51.95 26.76
N GLN A 1018 -13.24 -51.55 28.03
CA GLN A 1018 -12.11 -51.72 28.92
C GLN A 1018 -12.43 -52.74 30.02
N PHE A 1019 -11.48 -53.63 30.29
CA PHE A 1019 -11.60 -54.59 31.39
C PHE A 1019 -10.25 -54.92 32.01
N HIS A 1020 -10.29 -55.30 33.29
CA HIS A 1020 -9.12 -55.69 34.06
C HIS A 1020 -8.96 -57.22 34.04
N VAL A 1021 -7.73 -57.67 33.90
CA VAL A 1021 -7.32 -59.06 34.03
C VAL A 1021 -6.54 -59.21 35.33
N ASN A 1022 -7.12 -59.92 36.29
CA ASN A 1022 -6.53 -60.22 37.60
C ASN A 1022 -5.33 -61.17 37.46
N PRO A 1023 -4.35 -61.10 38.37
CA PRO A 1023 -3.26 -62.07 38.46
C PRO A 1023 -3.80 -63.47 38.81
N ALA A 1024 -3.07 -64.51 38.40
CA ALA A 1024 -3.37 -65.88 38.79
C ALA A 1024 -3.27 -66.05 40.32
N SER A 1025 -4.29 -66.61 40.96
CA SER A 1025 -4.26 -66.85 42.41
C SER A 1025 -3.22 -67.91 42.77
N ALA A 1026 -2.35 -67.63 43.75
CA ALA A 1026 -1.31 -68.55 44.24
C ALA A 1026 -1.82 -69.84 44.93
N ALA A 1027 -3.13 -70.14 44.86
CA ALA A 1027 -3.78 -71.27 45.51
C ALA A 1027 -4.29 -72.31 44.50
N ALA A 1028 -3.38 -72.91 43.73
CA ALA A 1028 -3.62 -74.22 43.14
C ALA A 1028 -2.76 -75.24 43.91
N LYS A 1029 -3.34 -75.91 44.90
CA LYS A 1029 -2.76 -77.15 45.44
C LYS A 1029 -2.63 -78.13 44.26
N LYS A 1030 -1.41 -78.61 44.02
CA LYS A 1030 -1.15 -79.80 43.20
C LYS A 1030 -2.05 -80.95 43.69
N HIS A 1031 -2.85 -81.49 42.79
CA HIS A 1031 -3.13 -82.92 42.75
C HIS A 1031 -2.74 -83.43 41.37
#